data_AF-A0A1Y3MLI1-F1
#
_entry.id   AF-A0A1Y3MLI1-F1
#
_cell.length_a   1.000
_cell.length_b   1.000
_cell.length_c   1.000
_cell.angle_alpha   90.00
_cell.angle_beta   90.00
_cell.angle_gamma   90.00
#
_symmetry.space_group_name_H-M   'P 1'
#
loop_
_entity.id
_entity.type
_entity.pdbx_description
1 polymer ?
#
loop_
_entity_poly.entity_id
_entity_poly.type
_entity_poly.pdbx_seq_one_letter_code
_entity_poly.pdbx_strand_id
1 'polypeptide(L)'
;MGYADREIHIQKKGSSLRSLLQALLFVFVGSTVIVCAIVAICLIYKVKPGFNNGRIEELKSKQIDMKTAWIISIPQLIIYSLIIYVFYKKRNHYLINFRPLTLCMLSGICTTVYCVLLPIFTALQGENKTGDGIIDCKFNMIFTDVFATMSMMTNISRYFKLYLLNRRDIGKMKLYNDKYDSAFPGKEESVDSFEPNAYVKRINKLVSKRITIIFFVLPYLILITVGVIIIKINPGQCESSAIIYYIPVVVLSTLTLFLIPFFLIELTKSKAINRINQLDMVISYFTLYISILLFIGSLFYFYRGKNELKSIVNHGLVNAKSSSLFFIIPSCFSLVCALVIPLIEAHIADKKLKKKKFLSKKDFTRLLMGNSYIEALKSVAVRSYCVETVIFWEMHMKLMKIINNDEETKQHRASIEQHLNQKRIPSVTNTAVPPMSPNYDLLLGLNKNIFGSNNNEILYTGSFGEEIDPKLINAINYGTEKSVKDYYSENKTCEESRINIQGYMNTNPSVHFSQNNTHHPNNYNRRRDDSVLSLSTNNSVNQNYNNYYIDTVNSDQIELLKNHDMPYSPRENQNGYTANLNKGPAIRSRKNTIRNSETEIFYDLFEIDPENNEVPSKFWKDFENLYNSFISDQSLATVNLDTDTVNRLKRSLKNKDYTKDMFFPAVAETVELIYQNLYPKLLAR
;
A
#
# COMPACT_ATOMS: atom_id res chain seq x y z
N MET A 1 -32.98 3.32 11.56
CA MET A 1 -32.31 2.65 10.43
C MET A 1 -31.00 2.08 10.97
N GLY A 2 -30.93 0.75 11.12
CA GLY A 2 -29.83 0.08 11.81
C GLY A 2 -28.53 0.15 11.03
N TYR A 3 -27.41 -0.10 11.69
CA TYR A 3 -26.08 -0.14 11.06
C TYR A 3 -26.03 -1.12 9.88
N ALA A 4 -26.67 -2.28 10.05
CA ALA A 4 -26.85 -3.29 9.01
C ALA A 4 -27.57 -2.76 7.75
N ASP A 5 -28.62 -1.94 7.89
CA ASP A 5 -29.30 -1.32 6.74
C ASP A 5 -28.37 -0.39 5.97
N ARG A 6 -27.51 0.35 6.68
CA ARG A 6 -26.56 1.28 6.06
C ARG A 6 -25.47 0.52 5.30
N GLU A 7 -24.96 -0.59 5.84
CA GLU A 7 -24.01 -1.45 5.12
C GLU A 7 -24.63 -2.11 3.90
N ILE A 8 -25.85 -2.66 4.01
CA ILE A 8 -26.57 -3.25 2.87
C ILE A 8 -26.78 -2.19 1.77
N HIS A 9 -27.11 -0.95 2.16
CA HIS A 9 -27.29 0.14 1.21
C HIS A 9 -25.98 0.58 0.54
N ILE A 10 -24.85 0.53 1.25
CA ILE A 10 -23.51 0.80 0.71
C ILE A 10 -23.06 -0.34 -0.23
N GLN A 11 -23.29 -1.60 0.13
CA GLN A 11 -23.00 -2.75 -0.72
C GLN A 11 -23.81 -2.72 -2.01
N LYS A 12 -25.11 -2.41 -1.93
CA LYS A 12 -26.01 -2.29 -3.10
C LYS A 12 -25.62 -1.14 -4.03
N LYS A 13 -25.19 0.01 -3.49
CA LYS A 13 -24.63 1.10 -4.31
C LYS A 13 -23.31 0.70 -4.98
N GLY A 14 -22.48 -0.09 -4.29
CA GLY A 14 -21.22 -0.60 -4.83
C GLY A 14 -21.40 -1.56 -6.00
N SER A 15 -22.41 -2.43 -5.97
CA SER A 15 -22.68 -3.38 -7.06
C SER A 15 -23.18 -2.68 -8.32
N SER A 16 -24.09 -1.69 -8.19
CA SER A 16 -24.61 -0.92 -9.33
C SER A 16 -23.53 -0.12 -10.06
N LEU A 17 -22.58 0.49 -9.32
CA LEU A 17 -21.47 1.20 -9.95
C LEU A 17 -20.56 0.23 -10.72
N ARG A 18 -20.31 -0.97 -10.19
CA ARG A 18 -19.49 -1.99 -10.86
C ARG A 18 -20.15 -2.48 -12.14
N SER A 19 -21.46 -2.73 -12.13
CA SER A 19 -22.19 -3.15 -13.34
C SER A 19 -22.18 -2.05 -14.40
N LEU A 20 -22.36 -0.78 -14.00
CA LEU A 20 -22.26 0.36 -14.91
C LEU A 20 -20.85 0.48 -15.50
N LEU A 21 -19.81 0.35 -14.68
CA LEU A 21 -18.42 0.43 -15.13
C LEU A 21 -18.08 -0.70 -16.11
N GLN A 22 -18.56 -1.92 -15.85
CA GLN A 22 -18.40 -3.07 -16.74
C GLN A 22 -19.14 -2.87 -18.06
N ALA A 23 -20.38 -2.37 -18.02
CA ALA A 23 -21.16 -2.08 -19.23
C ALA A 23 -20.48 -1.00 -20.08
N LEU A 24 -20.07 0.10 -19.47
CA LEU A 24 -19.31 1.17 -20.14
C LEU A 24 -18.04 0.62 -20.78
N LEU A 25 -17.28 -0.18 -20.02
CA LEU A 25 -16.05 -0.77 -20.51
C LEU A 25 -16.28 -1.72 -21.69
N PHE A 26 -17.37 -2.49 -21.68
CA PHE A 26 -17.75 -3.34 -22.81
C PHE A 26 -18.08 -2.53 -24.06
N VAL A 27 -18.87 -1.46 -23.91
CA VAL A 27 -19.16 -0.51 -25.00
C VAL A 27 -17.87 0.10 -25.56
N PHE A 28 -16.95 0.48 -24.68
CA PHE A 28 -15.69 1.08 -25.09
C PHE A 28 -14.71 0.10 -25.74
N VAL A 29 -14.65 -1.15 -25.29
CA VAL A 29 -13.84 -2.19 -25.95
C VAL A 29 -14.43 -2.48 -27.33
N GLY A 30 -15.76 -2.59 -27.44
CA GLY A 30 -16.45 -2.75 -28.72
C GLY A 30 -16.17 -1.60 -29.68
N SER A 31 -16.27 -0.35 -29.22
CA SER A 31 -15.96 0.82 -30.05
C SER A 31 -14.48 0.91 -30.43
N THR A 32 -13.57 0.51 -29.55
CA THR A 32 -12.13 0.44 -29.84
C THR A 32 -11.85 -0.57 -30.95
N VAL A 33 -12.48 -1.76 -30.92
CA VAL A 33 -12.34 -2.77 -31.98
C VAL A 33 -12.84 -2.21 -33.31
N ILE A 34 -13.97 -1.50 -33.33
CA ILE A 34 -14.52 -0.86 -34.54
C ILE A 34 -13.54 0.18 -35.08
N VAL A 35 -13.02 1.06 -34.23
CA VAL A 35 -12.03 2.08 -34.61
C VAL A 35 -10.77 1.44 -35.18
N CYS A 36 -10.25 0.39 -34.54
CA CYS A 36 -9.09 -0.35 -35.03
C CYS A 36 -9.36 -1.04 -36.38
N ALA A 37 -10.55 -1.60 -36.57
CA ALA A 37 -10.96 -2.20 -37.83
C ALA A 37 -11.02 -1.16 -38.95
N ILE A 38 -11.58 0.03 -38.69
CA ILE A 38 -11.61 1.14 -39.65
C ILE A 38 -10.17 1.53 -40.05
N VAL A 39 -9.28 1.73 -39.06
CA VAL A 39 -7.87 2.07 -39.34
C VAL A 39 -7.17 0.96 -40.14
N ALA A 40 -7.36 -0.30 -39.77
CA ALA A 40 -6.76 -1.44 -40.48
C ALA A 40 -7.27 -1.54 -41.92
N ILE A 41 -8.58 -1.39 -42.15
CA ILE A 41 -9.20 -1.34 -43.48
C ILE A 41 -8.57 -0.20 -44.29
N CYS A 42 -8.47 1.01 -43.72
CA CYS A 42 -7.85 2.15 -44.39
C CYS A 42 -6.38 1.88 -44.77
N LEU A 43 -5.61 1.19 -43.93
CA LEU A 43 -4.23 0.80 -44.22
C LEU A 43 -4.14 -0.29 -45.30
N ILE A 44 -4.98 -1.33 -45.22
CA ILE A 44 -4.96 -2.50 -46.13
C ILE A 44 -5.37 -2.12 -47.54
N TYR A 45 -6.43 -1.31 -47.69
CA TYR A 45 -6.97 -0.99 -49.01
C TYR A 45 -6.04 -0.09 -49.84
N LYS A 46 -4.84 0.25 -49.34
CA LYS A 46 -3.81 1.10 -49.98
C LYS A 46 -4.50 2.16 -50.82
N VAL A 47 -5.43 2.90 -50.21
CA VAL A 47 -6.23 3.85 -50.97
C VAL A 47 -5.24 4.87 -51.49
N LYS A 48 -4.80 4.70 -52.74
CA LYS A 48 -3.80 5.53 -53.38
C LYS A 48 -4.44 6.91 -53.37
N PRO A 49 -3.90 7.88 -52.60
CA PRO A 49 -4.41 9.23 -52.68
C PRO A 49 -4.14 9.69 -54.12
N GLY A 50 -5.18 9.74 -54.93
CA GLY A 50 -5.12 10.23 -56.30
C GLY A 50 -5.03 11.75 -56.21
N PHE A 51 -3.85 12.29 -55.93
CA PHE A 51 -3.63 13.74 -55.89
C PHE A 51 -3.91 14.33 -57.28
N ASN A 52 -5.13 14.80 -57.48
CA ASN A 52 -5.48 15.61 -58.64
C ASN A 52 -5.20 17.06 -58.25
N ASN A 53 -4.11 17.65 -58.77
CA ASN A 53 -3.62 19.01 -58.47
C ASN A 53 -4.55 20.15 -58.97
N GLY A 54 -5.83 19.87 -59.22
CA GLY A 54 -6.78 20.84 -59.74
C GLY A 54 -7.39 21.72 -58.65
N ARG A 55 -6.88 22.95 -58.52
CA ARG A 55 -7.53 24.12 -57.90
C ARG A 55 -8.06 23.96 -56.46
N ILE A 56 -7.14 23.86 -55.49
CA ILE A 56 -7.44 24.18 -54.08
C ILE A 56 -6.43 25.22 -53.60
N GLU A 57 -6.61 26.47 -54.01
CA GLU A 57 -5.79 27.60 -53.52
C GLU A 57 -6.45 28.39 -52.38
N GLU A 58 -7.74 28.16 -52.06
CA GLU A 58 -8.49 29.09 -51.20
C GLU A 58 -8.68 28.68 -49.73
N LEU A 59 -8.40 27.43 -49.34
CA LEU A 59 -8.40 27.03 -47.93
C LEU A 59 -6.97 26.94 -47.39
N LYS A 60 -6.22 28.04 -47.49
CA LYS A 60 -4.99 28.23 -46.70
C LYS A 60 -5.40 28.30 -45.23
N SER A 61 -5.48 27.14 -44.58
CA SER A 61 -5.68 27.05 -43.13
C SER A 61 -4.68 27.98 -42.46
N LYS A 62 -5.18 28.89 -41.63
CA LYS A 62 -4.34 29.85 -40.91
C LYS A 62 -3.32 29.06 -40.08
N GLN A 63 -2.06 29.06 -40.53
CA GLN A 63 -0.97 28.45 -39.79
C GLN A 63 -0.87 29.14 -38.42
N ILE A 64 -0.42 28.39 -37.41
CA ILE A 64 -0.18 28.95 -36.08
C ILE A 64 0.96 29.96 -36.24
N ASP A 65 0.63 31.24 -36.08
CA ASP A 65 1.61 32.31 -36.05
C ASP A 65 2.57 32.09 -34.86
N MET A 66 3.84 32.44 -35.05
CA MET A 66 4.88 32.38 -34.01
C MET A 66 4.42 33.07 -32.73
N LYS A 67 3.75 34.22 -32.85
CA LYS A 67 3.17 34.94 -31.70
C LYS A 67 2.15 34.09 -30.95
N THR A 68 1.23 33.43 -31.66
CA THR A 68 0.23 32.55 -31.06
C THR A 68 0.88 31.34 -30.39
N ALA A 69 1.91 30.74 -31.00
CA ALA A 69 2.64 29.63 -30.40
C ALA A 69 3.30 30.02 -29.07
N TRP A 70 3.97 31.17 -28.99
CA TRP A 70 4.56 31.67 -27.74
C TRP A 70 3.50 32.00 -26.68
N ILE A 71 2.38 32.62 -27.08
CA ILE A 71 1.24 32.92 -26.19
C ILE A 71 0.68 31.66 -25.56
N ILE A 72 0.64 30.52 -26.28
CA ILE A 72 0.18 29.24 -25.74
C ILE A 72 1.27 28.58 -24.87
N SER A 73 2.52 28.61 -25.32
CA SER A 73 3.61 27.82 -24.73
C SER A 73 4.13 28.39 -23.40
N ILE A 74 4.20 29.73 -23.25
CA ILE A 74 4.70 30.36 -22.02
C ILE A 74 3.81 30.06 -20.81
N PRO A 75 2.47 30.27 -20.86
CA PRO A 75 1.59 29.94 -19.76
C PRO A 75 1.62 28.45 -19.41
N GLN A 76 1.68 27.57 -20.41
CA GLN A 76 1.80 26.13 -20.19
C GLN A 76 3.09 25.76 -19.45
N LEU A 77 4.22 26.35 -19.85
CA LEU A 77 5.50 26.13 -19.20
C LEU A 77 5.45 26.55 -17.72
N ILE A 78 4.87 27.72 -17.42
CA ILE A 78 4.73 28.23 -16.05
C ILE A 78 3.84 27.28 -15.23
N ILE A 79 2.66 26.93 -15.74
CA ILE A 79 1.70 26.06 -15.05
C ILE A 79 2.31 24.67 -14.78
N TYR A 80 2.93 24.05 -15.78
CA TYR A 80 3.50 22.72 -15.62
C TYR A 80 4.74 22.69 -14.72
N SER A 81 5.60 23.70 -14.82
CA SER A 81 6.74 23.85 -13.92
C SER A 81 6.27 24.00 -12.47
N LEU A 82 5.21 24.77 -12.22
CA LEU A 82 4.61 24.91 -10.90
C LEU A 82 4.05 23.57 -10.38
N ILE A 83 3.34 22.81 -11.21
CA ILE A 83 2.80 21.49 -10.83
C ILE A 83 3.93 20.52 -10.48
N ILE A 84 4.96 20.44 -11.32
CA ILE A 84 6.14 19.59 -11.08
C ILE A 84 6.85 20.00 -9.78
N TYR A 85 7.04 21.31 -9.56
CA TYR A 85 7.66 21.84 -8.34
C TYR A 85 6.86 21.48 -7.09
N VAL A 86 5.54 21.69 -7.09
CA VAL A 86 4.68 21.37 -5.94
C VAL A 86 4.66 19.87 -5.68
N PHE A 87 4.61 19.04 -6.72
CA PHE A 87 4.72 17.59 -6.60
C PHE A 87 6.06 17.14 -6.01
N TYR A 88 7.17 17.70 -6.49
CA TYR A 88 8.51 17.41 -5.99
C TYR A 88 8.68 17.83 -4.52
N LYS A 89 8.12 18.98 -4.12
CA LYS A 89 8.11 19.45 -2.73
C LYS A 89 7.31 18.52 -1.81
N LYS A 90 6.19 17.95 -2.30
CA LYS A 90 5.33 17.03 -1.55
C LYS A 90 5.72 15.55 -1.70
N ARG A 91 6.86 15.22 -2.31
CA ARG A 91 7.27 13.81 -2.58
C ARG A 91 7.34 12.91 -1.35
N ASN A 92 7.68 13.48 -0.19
CA ASN A 92 7.79 12.74 1.08
C ASN A 92 6.43 12.47 1.75
N HIS A 93 5.33 13.02 1.21
CA HIS A 93 4.00 12.76 1.74
C HIS A 93 3.66 11.26 1.56
N TYR A 94 3.15 10.62 2.60
CA TYR A 94 2.96 9.16 2.62
C TYR A 94 2.17 8.64 1.40
N LEU A 95 1.09 9.31 0.99
CA LEU A 95 0.31 8.91 -0.21
C LEU A 95 1.06 9.04 -1.53
N ILE A 96 2.00 9.99 -1.65
CA ILE A 96 2.78 10.21 -2.86
C ILE A 96 3.97 9.24 -2.89
N ASN A 97 4.59 8.97 -1.74
CA ASN A 97 5.74 8.06 -1.63
C ASN A 97 5.39 6.62 -2.02
N PHE A 98 4.14 6.18 -1.85
CA PHE A 98 3.69 4.85 -2.32
C PHE A 98 3.53 4.76 -3.85
N ARG A 99 3.49 5.88 -4.57
CA ARG A 99 3.40 5.90 -6.04
C ARG A 99 4.79 5.75 -6.67
N PRO A 100 4.91 5.28 -7.93
CA PRO A 100 6.20 5.25 -8.61
C PRO A 100 6.68 6.66 -8.97
N LEU A 101 7.28 7.35 -7.99
CA LEU A 101 7.69 8.75 -8.07
C LEU A 101 8.49 9.06 -9.35
N THR A 102 9.46 8.21 -9.69
CA THR A 102 10.29 8.36 -10.90
C THR A 102 9.47 8.32 -12.18
N LEU A 103 8.48 7.43 -12.29
CA LEU A 103 7.62 7.32 -13.47
C LEU A 103 6.66 8.51 -13.57
N CYS A 104 6.11 8.96 -12.43
CA CYS A 104 5.25 10.15 -12.37
C CYS A 104 6.02 11.42 -12.79
N MET A 105 7.22 11.63 -12.25
CA MET A 105 8.08 12.76 -12.61
C MET A 105 8.49 12.72 -14.08
N LEU A 106 8.88 11.54 -14.58
CA LEU A 106 9.25 11.35 -15.98
C LEU A 106 8.09 11.68 -16.92
N SER A 107 6.89 11.15 -16.62
CA SER A 107 5.65 11.48 -17.36
C SER A 107 5.38 12.98 -17.38
N GLY A 108 5.48 13.64 -16.22
CA GLY A 108 5.27 15.09 -16.10
C GLY A 108 6.27 15.90 -16.93
N ILE A 109 7.56 15.57 -16.86
CA ILE A 109 8.63 16.24 -17.61
C ILE A 109 8.42 16.04 -19.12
N CYS A 110 8.20 14.80 -19.57
CA CYS A 110 7.99 14.49 -20.98
C CYS A 110 6.75 15.21 -21.54
N THR A 111 5.64 15.21 -20.80
CA THR A 111 4.44 15.98 -21.18
C THR A 111 4.74 17.47 -21.25
N THR A 112 5.47 18.03 -20.28
CA THR A 112 5.79 19.45 -20.24
C THR A 112 6.61 19.86 -21.45
N VAL A 113 7.68 19.11 -21.74
CA VAL A 113 8.53 19.31 -22.91
C VAL A 113 7.71 19.19 -24.19
N TYR A 114 6.86 18.16 -24.29
CA TYR A 114 6.02 17.94 -25.47
C TYR A 114 5.04 19.09 -25.72
N CYS A 115 4.21 19.42 -24.74
CA CYS A 115 3.14 20.41 -24.89
C CYS A 115 3.68 21.83 -25.09
N VAL A 116 4.81 22.18 -24.48
CA VAL A 116 5.41 23.51 -24.60
C VAL A 116 6.18 23.67 -25.91
N LEU A 117 6.96 22.68 -26.35
CA LEU A 117 7.81 22.85 -27.52
C LEU A 117 7.09 22.56 -28.84
N LEU A 118 6.08 21.67 -28.85
CA LEU A 118 5.40 21.29 -30.09
C LEU A 118 4.73 22.49 -30.81
N PRO A 119 4.00 23.41 -30.14
CA PRO A 119 3.43 24.57 -30.81
C PRO A 119 4.50 25.47 -31.44
N ILE A 120 5.64 25.65 -30.75
CA ILE A 120 6.79 26.45 -31.23
C ILE A 120 7.39 25.81 -32.48
N PHE A 121 7.64 24.50 -32.44
CA PHE A 121 8.17 23.78 -33.60
C PHE A 121 7.19 23.74 -34.79
N THR A 122 5.89 23.71 -34.50
CA THR A 122 4.85 23.79 -35.54
C THR A 122 4.82 25.18 -36.20
N ALA A 123 5.00 26.26 -35.43
CA ALA A 123 5.07 27.62 -35.97
C ALA A 123 6.35 27.88 -36.78
N LEU A 124 7.51 27.42 -36.29
CA LEU A 124 8.80 27.53 -37.02
C LEU A 124 8.76 26.84 -38.39
N GLN A 125 7.97 25.77 -38.51
CA GLN A 125 7.78 25.06 -39.77
C GLN A 125 6.91 25.85 -40.78
N GLY A 126 6.11 26.82 -40.32
CA GLY A 126 5.22 27.63 -41.17
C GLY A 126 5.94 28.76 -41.92
N GLU A 127 6.96 29.36 -41.30
CA GLU A 127 7.64 30.55 -41.85
C GLU A 127 8.60 30.22 -43.00
N ASN A 128 9.19 29.03 -43.03
CA ASN A 128 10.17 28.63 -44.04
C ASN A 128 9.51 28.13 -45.33
N LYS A 129 9.08 29.05 -46.20
CA LYS A 129 8.55 28.74 -47.53
C LYS A 129 9.62 28.34 -48.56
N THR A 130 10.90 28.57 -48.27
CA THR A 130 12.01 28.47 -49.25
C THR A 130 12.66 27.08 -49.36
N GLY A 131 12.03 26.01 -48.85
CA GLY A 131 12.52 24.62 -49.01
C GLY A 131 13.72 24.24 -48.14
N ASP A 132 14.57 25.21 -47.76
CA ASP A 132 15.79 25.00 -46.95
C ASP A 132 15.60 25.26 -45.45
N GLY A 133 14.37 25.12 -44.95
CA GLY A 133 14.08 25.36 -43.53
C GLY A 133 14.87 24.42 -42.60
N ILE A 134 15.45 24.97 -41.53
CA ILE A 134 16.23 24.26 -40.49
C ILE A 134 15.46 23.11 -39.83
N ILE A 135 14.12 23.21 -39.78
CA ILE A 135 13.25 22.22 -39.14
C ILE A 135 12.37 21.54 -40.19
N ASP A 136 12.78 20.35 -40.59
CA ASP A 136 11.99 19.46 -41.46
C ASP A 136 10.70 19.03 -40.72
N CYS A 137 9.63 18.85 -41.48
CA CYS A 137 8.40 18.19 -41.07
C CYS A 137 8.64 16.88 -40.29
N LYS A 138 9.71 16.15 -40.66
CA LYS A 138 10.18 14.96 -39.94
C LYS A 138 10.46 15.22 -38.47
N PHE A 139 10.97 16.40 -38.11
CA PHE A 139 11.31 16.73 -36.73
C PHE A 139 10.08 16.75 -35.83
N ASN A 140 8.98 17.37 -36.24
CA ASN A 140 7.73 17.41 -35.46
C ASN A 140 7.15 16.01 -35.23
N MET A 141 7.25 15.14 -36.24
CA MET A 141 6.80 13.75 -36.13
C MET A 141 7.71 12.95 -35.19
N ILE A 142 9.04 13.04 -35.36
CA ILE A 142 10.01 12.40 -34.45
C ILE A 142 9.80 12.88 -33.01
N PHE A 143 9.61 14.17 -32.82
CA PHE A 143 9.38 14.76 -31.51
C PHE A 143 8.10 14.23 -30.88
N THR A 144 7.03 14.06 -31.66
CA THR A 144 5.77 13.44 -31.24
C THR A 144 5.96 11.96 -30.90
N ASP A 145 6.59 11.21 -31.79
CA ASP A 145 6.88 9.78 -31.61
C ASP A 145 7.74 9.52 -30.39
N VAL A 146 8.64 10.43 -30.02
CA VAL A 146 9.50 10.31 -28.83
C VAL A 146 8.73 10.70 -27.57
N PHE A 147 8.25 11.95 -27.49
CA PHE A 147 7.77 12.48 -26.21
C PHE A 147 6.32 12.09 -25.89
N ALA A 148 5.43 12.03 -26.89
CA ALA A 148 4.04 11.64 -26.65
C ALA A 148 3.96 10.15 -26.28
N THR A 149 4.71 9.29 -26.97
CA THR A 149 4.75 7.86 -26.63
C THR A 149 5.37 7.61 -25.28
N MET A 150 6.43 8.33 -24.92
CA MET A 150 7.07 8.23 -23.61
C MET A 150 6.11 8.64 -22.49
N SER A 151 5.31 9.68 -22.68
CA SER A 151 4.25 10.07 -21.73
C SER A 151 3.16 8.98 -21.60
N MET A 152 2.71 8.39 -22.72
CA MET A 152 1.73 7.31 -22.68
C MET A 152 2.28 6.03 -22.02
N MET A 153 3.52 5.66 -22.33
CA MET A 153 4.17 4.45 -21.79
C MET A 153 4.48 4.56 -20.31
N THR A 154 4.91 5.74 -19.83
CA THR A 154 5.08 5.98 -18.39
C THR A 154 3.76 5.82 -17.63
N ASN A 155 2.64 6.28 -18.20
CA ASN A 155 1.31 6.11 -17.61
C ASN A 155 0.86 4.66 -17.53
N ILE A 156 1.02 3.88 -18.60
CA ILE A 156 0.67 2.45 -18.58
C ILE A 156 1.53 1.71 -17.58
N SER A 157 2.82 2.01 -17.53
CA SER A 157 3.76 1.41 -16.58
C SER A 157 3.34 1.66 -15.14
N ARG A 158 2.74 2.83 -14.84
CA ARG A 158 2.16 3.14 -13.53
C ARG A 158 0.98 2.22 -13.20
N TYR A 159 0.04 2.05 -14.13
CA TYR A 159 -1.11 1.17 -13.92
C TYR A 159 -0.73 -0.29 -13.84
N PHE A 160 0.22 -0.73 -14.65
CA PHE A 160 0.75 -2.08 -14.59
C PHE A 160 1.45 -2.37 -13.26
N LYS A 161 2.20 -1.40 -12.72
CA LYS A 161 2.78 -1.53 -11.38
C LYS A 161 1.73 -1.65 -10.30
N LEU A 162 0.67 -0.85 -10.35
CA LEU A 162 -0.47 -0.97 -9.42
C LEU A 162 -1.13 -2.34 -9.52
N TYR A 163 -1.32 -2.85 -10.74
CA TYR A 163 -1.84 -4.19 -11.00
C TYR A 163 -0.99 -5.30 -10.39
N LEU A 164 0.32 -5.28 -10.62
CA LEU A 164 1.21 -6.31 -10.07
C LEU A 164 1.35 -6.23 -8.56
N LEU A 165 1.37 -5.03 -7.97
CA LEU A 165 1.36 -4.87 -6.52
C LEU A 165 0.10 -5.51 -5.94
N ASN A 166 -1.08 -5.12 -6.43
CA ASN A 166 -2.36 -5.64 -5.95
C ASN A 166 -2.50 -7.16 -6.15
N ARG A 167 -2.06 -7.73 -7.28
CA ARG A 167 -2.11 -9.18 -7.52
C ARG A 167 -1.19 -9.95 -6.57
N ARG A 168 -0.03 -9.39 -6.26
CA ARG A 168 0.93 -10.01 -5.33
C ARG A 168 0.38 -10.04 -3.90
N ASP A 169 -0.39 -9.04 -3.51
CA ASP A 169 -0.94 -8.93 -2.14
C ASP A 169 -1.91 -10.06 -1.83
N ILE A 170 -2.75 -10.41 -2.80
CA ILE A 170 -3.67 -11.55 -2.70
C ILE A 170 -2.86 -12.85 -2.54
N GLY A 171 -1.75 -12.99 -3.28
CA GLY A 171 -0.86 -14.15 -3.15
C GLY A 171 -0.17 -14.24 -1.78
N LYS A 172 0.27 -13.10 -1.24
CA LYS A 172 0.86 -13.04 0.11
C LYS A 172 -0.14 -13.34 1.21
N MET A 173 -1.34 -12.80 1.13
CA MET A 173 -2.38 -13.03 2.14
C MET A 173 -2.80 -14.50 2.18
N LYS A 174 -2.84 -15.18 1.02
CA LYS A 174 -3.03 -16.63 0.94
C LYS A 174 -1.88 -17.40 1.58
N LEU A 175 -0.64 -17.12 1.17
CA LEU A 175 0.54 -17.79 1.74
C LEU A 175 0.71 -17.55 3.25
N TYR A 176 0.29 -16.37 3.73
CA TYR A 176 0.34 -16.05 5.15
C TYR A 176 -0.72 -16.85 5.92
N ASN A 177 -1.97 -16.89 5.45
CA ASN A 177 -3.00 -17.73 6.09
C ASN A 177 -2.62 -19.22 6.07
N ASP A 178 -2.18 -19.73 4.93
CA ASP A 178 -1.88 -21.16 4.77
C ASP A 178 -0.67 -21.62 5.64
N LYS A 179 0.30 -20.72 5.89
CA LYS A 179 1.45 -21.01 6.75
C LYS A 179 1.22 -20.71 8.23
N TYR A 180 0.34 -19.78 8.59
CA TYR A 180 0.09 -19.48 10.00
C TYR A 180 -0.62 -20.65 10.70
N ASP A 181 -1.50 -21.35 9.98
CA ASP A 181 -2.17 -22.56 10.50
C ASP A 181 -1.22 -23.77 10.61
N SER A 182 -0.02 -23.70 10.02
CA SER A 182 0.98 -24.78 10.02
C SER A 182 2.32 -24.42 10.68
N ALA A 183 2.47 -23.21 11.24
CA ALA A 183 3.71 -22.80 11.92
C ALA A 183 3.86 -23.37 13.35
N PHE A 184 2.90 -24.18 13.81
CA PHE A 184 2.97 -24.95 15.05
C PHE A 184 2.70 -26.45 14.82
N PRO A 185 3.58 -27.15 14.09
CA PRO A 185 4.09 -28.38 14.67
C PRO A 185 5.61 -28.50 14.48
N GLY A 186 6.28 -28.82 15.58
CA GLY A 186 7.74 -28.88 15.66
C GLY A 186 8.35 -29.88 14.67
N LYS A 187 9.20 -29.36 13.79
CA LYS A 187 10.47 -29.98 13.40
C LYS A 187 11.30 -28.95 12.65
N GLU A 188 12.44 -28.63 13.26
CA GLU A 188 13.47 -27.74 12.74
C GLU A 188 14.20 -28.47 11.59
N GLU A 189 13.86 -28.13 10.36
CA GLU A 189 14.83 -28.26 9.26
C GLU A 189 15.23 -26.85 8.83
N SER A 190 16.54 -26.68 8.69
CA SER A 190 17.23 -25.43 8.36
C SER A 190 16.84 -24.93 6.97
N VAL A 191 15.69 -24.27 6.88
CA VAL A 191 15.28 -23.54 5.69
C VAL A 191 16.04 -22.22 5.67
N ASP A 192 16.93 -22.08 4.68
CA ASP A 192 17.72 -20.87 4.42
C ASP A 192 16.88 -19.60 4.61
N SER A 193 17.41 -18.71 5.43
CA SER A 193 16.79 -17.51 5.98
C SER A 193 16.21 -16.60 4.90
N PHE A 194 14.92 -16.75 4.64
CA PHE A 194 14.16 -15.81 3.86
C PHE A 194 13.84 -14.61 4.77
N GLU A 195 14.23 -13.41 4.35
CA GLU A 195 14.04 -12.15 5.10
C GLU A 195 12.91 -11.34 4.42
N PRO A 196 11.68 -11.27 4.95
CA PRO A 196 10.48 -10.79 4.28
C PRO A 196 10.37 -9.30 4.14
N ASN A 197 11.03 -8.53 5.00
CA ASN A 197 11.11 -7.08 4.82
C ASN A 197 12.15 -6.72 3.76
N ALA A 198 13.31 -7.38 3.77
CA ALA A 198 14.17 -7.35 2.59
C ALA A 198 13.50 -7.99 1.38
N TYR A 199 12.61 -8.97 1.51
CA TYR A 199 11.87 -9.56 0.39
C TYR A 199 10.84 -8.58 -0.14
N VAL A 200 10.09 -7.84 0.68
CA VAL A 200 9.14 -6.84 0.21
C VAL A 200 9.89 -5.73 -0.53
N LYS A 201 11.01 -5.26 0.03
CA LYS A 201 11.87 -4.23 -0.56
C LYS A 201 12.57 -4.74 -1.81
N ARG A 202 13.17 -5.93 -1.78
CA ARG A 202 13.82 -6.61 -2.92
C ARG A 202 12.80 -6.92 -3.99
N ILE A 203 11.61 -7.42 -3.67
CA ILE A 203 10.55 -7.62 -4.66
C ILE A 203 10.07 -6.27 -5.18
N ASN A 204 9.79 -5.26 -4.35
CA ASN A 204 9.33 -3.97 -4.87
C ASN A 204 10.39 -3.37 -5.81
N LYS A 205 11.68 -3.54 -5.48
CA LYS A 205 12.82 -3.18 -6.33
C LYS A 205 12.90 -4.06 -7.58
N LEU A 206 12.72 -5.37 -7.48
CA LEU A 206 12.78 -6.33 -8.60
C LEU A 206 11.58 -6.18 -9.53
N VAL A 207 10.38 -6.04 -8.99
CA VAL A 207 9.13 -5.77 -9.70
C VAL A 207 9.23 -4.40 -10.34
N SER A 208 9.64 -3.35 -9.63
CA SER A 208 9.84 -2.04 -10.26
C SER A 208 10.89 -2.11 -11.38
N LYS A 209 12.04 -2.76 -11.15
CA LYS A 209 13.09 -2.92 -12.16
C LYS A 209 12.62 -3.72 -13.37
N ARG A 210 11.98 -4.88 -13.15
CA ARG A 210 11.44 -5.74 -14.23
C ARG A 210 10.32 -5.05 -14.99
N ILE A 211 9.41 -4.35 -14.31
CA ILE A 211 8.34 -3.57 -14.94
C ILE A 211 8.95 -2.47 -15.81
N THR A 212 9.84 -1.66 -15.24
CA THR A 212 10.46 -0.56 -15.99
C THR A 212 11.22 -1.10 -17.19
N ILE A 213 11.93 -2.22 -17.08
CA ILE A 213 12.65 -2.78 -18.23
C ILE A 213 11.67 -3.36 -19.28
N ILE A 214 10.76 -4.24 -18.87
CA ILE A 214 9.92 -5.03 -19.79
C ILE A 214 8.78 -4.20 -20.38
N PHE A 215 8.15 -3.33 -19.58
CA PHE A 215 6.95 -2.60 -19.99
C PHE A 215 7.22 -1.15 -20.40
N PHE A 216 8.37 -0.59 -20.04
CA PHE A 216 8.73 0.77 -20.44
C PHE A 216 9.91 0.80 -21.41
N VAL A 217 11.10 0.34 -21.00
CA VAL A 217 12.33 0.46 -21.81
C VAL A 217 12.24 -0.36 -23.08
N LEU A 218 11.86 -1.64 -23.01
CA LEU A 218 11.82 -2.53 -24.16
C LEU A 218 10.82 -2.06 -25.24
N PRO A 219 9.54 -1.76 -24.94
CA PRO A 219 8.59 -1.26 -25.94
C PRO A 219 9.03 0.08 -26.52
N TYR A 220 9.60 0.95 -25.70
CA TYR A 220 10.08 2.25 -26.15
C TYR A 220 11.28 2.16 -27.11
N LEU A 221 12.24 1.28 -26.82
CA LEU A 221 13.36 1.01 -27.74
C LEU A 221 12.87 0.44 -29.07
N ILE A 222 11.91 -0.50 -29.05
CA ILE A 222 11.28 -1.02 -30.25
C ILE A 222 10.64 0.13 -31.04
N LEU A 223 9.90 1.00 -30.38
CA LEU A 223 9.21 2.12 -31.02
C LEU A 223 10.19 3.10 -31.68
N ILE A 224 11.28 3.46 -30.99
CA ILE A 224 12.35 4.29 -31.57
C ILE A 224 12.97 3.59 -32.78
N THR A 225 13.27 2.28 -32.69
CA THR A 225 13.87 1.56 -33.81
C THR A 225 12.96 1.53 -35.04
N VAL A 226 11.65 1.34 -34.85
CA VAL A 226 10.65 1.40 -35.92
C VAL A 226 10.60 2.80 -36.51
N GLY A 227 10.59 3.86 -35.69
CA GLY A 227 10.63 5.25 -36.16
C GLY A 227 11.88 5.54 -37.02
N VAL A 228 13.07 5.12 -36.56
CA VAL A 228 14.33 5.27 -37.32
C VAL A 228 14.29 4.52 -38.64
N ILE A 229 13.74 3.30 -38.67
CA ILE A 229 13.59 2.51 -39.90
C ILE A 229 12.65 3.24 -40.89
N ILE A 230 11.51 3.76 -40.42
CA ILE A 230 10.56 4.51 -41.25
C ILE A 230 11.21 5.74 -41.87
N ILE A 231 12.00 6.50 -41.09
CA ILE A 231 12.73 7.68 -41.56
C ILE A 231 13.76 7.31 -42.64
N LYS A 232 14.46 6.18 -42.47
CA LYS A 232 15.45 5.70 -43.45
C LYS A 232 14.81 5.23 -44.75
N ILE A 233 13.65 4.56 -44.68
CA ILE A 233 12.96 4.01 -45.86
C ILE A 233 12.34 5.12 -46.72
N ASN A 234 11.87 6.22 -46.10
CA ASN A 234 11.14 7.28 -46.82
C ASN A 234 11.86 8.64 -46.73
N PRO A 235 13.07 8.79 -47.29
CA PRO A 235 13.83 10.03 -47.17
C PRO A 235 13.19 11.23 -47.88
N GLY A 236 12.37 10.99 -48.92
CA GLY A 236 11.76 12.02 -49.77
C GLY A 236 10.28 12.25 -49.50
N GLN A 237 9.93 13.49 -49.15
CA GLN A 237 8.58 14.07 -49.04
C GLN A 237 7.72 13.59 -47.84
N CYS A 238 7.70 14.43 -46.79
CA CYS A 238 6.83 14.28 -45.61
C CYS A 238 5.33 14.34 -45.95
N GLU A 239 4.96 15.08 -47.01
CA GLU A 239 3.56 15.38 -47.33
C GLU A 239 2.79 14.17 -47.85
N SER A 240 3.44 13.28 -48.62
CA SER A 240 2.79 12.12 -49.23
C SER A 240 2.69 10.91 -48.30
N SER A 241 3.46 10.89 -47.21
CA SER A 241 3.66 9.70 -46.37
C SER A 241 3.47 9.93 -44.86
N ALA A 242 2.88 11.05 -44.45
CA ALA A 242 2.67 11.41 -43.03
C ALA A 242 2.06 10.28 -42.18
N ILE A 243 1.10 9.52 -42.71
CA ILE A 243 0.48 8.38 -42.01
C ILE A 243 1.52 7.33 -41.61
N ILE A 244 2.52 7.07 -42.46
CA ILE A 244 3.54 6.06 -42.21
C ILE A 244 4.36 6.44 -40.98
N TYR A 245 4.68 7.72 -40.80
CA TYR A 245 5.41 8.21 -39.64
C TYR A 245 4.63 8.09 -38.34
N TYR A 246 3.29 8.22 -38.36
CA TYR A 246 2.47 8.06 -37.16
C TYR A 246 2.15 6.60 -36.80
N ILE A 247 2.52 5.62 -37.64
CA ILE A 247 2.28 4.19 -37.36
C ILE A 247 2.73 3.78 -35.94
N PRO A 248 3.94 4.13 -35.46
CA PRO A 248 4.40 3.71 -34.14
C PRO A 248 3.50 4.24 -33.02
N VAL A 249 3.13 5.52 -33.06
CA VAL A 249 2.22 6.14 -32.08
C VAL A 249 0.82 5.55 -32.14
N VAL A 250 0.30 5.30 -33.35
CA VAL A 250 -1.04 4.70 -33.53
C VAL A 250 -1.07 3.28 -32.99
N VAL A 251 -0.09 2.44 -33.37
CA VAL A 251 0.03 1.07 -32.86
C VAL A 251 0.13 1.07 -31.34
N LEU A 252 0.96 1.96 -30.80
CA LEU A 252 1.07 2.12 -29.36
C LEU A 252 -0.28 2.46 -28.74
N SER A 253 -0.90 3.55 -29.19
CA SER A 253 -2.18 4.08 -28.71
C SER A 253 -3.30 3.04 -28.78
N THR A 254 -3.33 2.21 -29.82
CA THR A 254 -4.23 1.07 -29.93
C THR A 254 -3.92 0.02 -28.87
N LEU A 255 -2.66 -0.37 -28.68
CA LEU A 255 -2.28 -1.31 -27.62
C LEU A 255 -2.63 -0.77 -26.23
N THR A 256 -2.40 0.52 -25.98
CA THR A 256 -2.71 1.17 -24.71
C THR A 256 -4.22 1.16 -24.43
N LEU A 257 -5.06 1.38 -25.47
CA LEU A 257 -6.51 1.28 -25.38
C LEU A 257 -7.01 -0.12 -25.01
N PHE A 258 -6.32 -1.20 -25.40
CA PHE A 258 -6.69 -2.55 -24.97
C PHE A 258 -6.19 -2.88 -23.56
N LEU A 259 -4.98 -2.44 -23.21
CA LEU A 259 -4.36 -2.77 -21.92
C LEU A 259 -5.02 -2.06 -20.73
N ILE A 260 -5.37 -0.77 -20.85
CA ILE A 260 -5.91 0.00 -19.73
C ILE A 260 -7.25 -0.56 -19.23
N PRO A 261 -8.25 -0.85 -20.09
CA PRO A 261 -9.50 -1.52 -19.68
C PRO A 261 -9.26 -2.86 -19.00
N PHE A 262 -8.35 -3.68 -19.53
CA PHE A 262 -8.00 -4.96 -18.92
C PHE A 262 -7.49 -4.76 -17.48
N PHE A 263 -6.57 -3.82 -17.26
CA PHE A 263 -6.12 -3.49 -15.91
C PHE A 263 -7.25 -2.96 -15.05
N LEU A 264 -8.13 -2.10 -15.58
CA LEU A 264 -9.27 -1.58 -14.82
C LEU A 264 -10.23 -2.69 -14.37
N ILE A 265 -10.55 -3.66 -15.23
CA ILE A 265 -11.39 -4.82 -14.86
C ILE A 265 -10.72 -5.61 -13.74
N GLU A 266 -9.45 -5.96 -13.90
CA GLU A 266 -8.76 -6.78 -12.91
C GLU A 266 -8.56 -6.04 -11.57
N LEU A 267 -8.29 -4.75 -11.63
CA LEU A 267 -8.15 -3.89 -10.46
C LEU A 267 -9.51 -3.72 -9.74
N THR A 268 -10.61 -3.56 -10.47
CA THR A 268 -11.96 -3.41 -9.87
C THR A 268 -12.48 -4.68 -9.21
N LYS A 269 -11.98 -5.87 -9.60
CA LYS A 269 -12.21 -7.12 -8.85
C LYS A 269 -11.61 -7.06 -7.44
N SER A 270 -10.51 -6.34 -7.26
CA SER A 270 -9.90 -6.16 -5.95
C SER A 270 -10.62 -5.08 -5.13
N LYS A 271 -11.10 -5.47 -3.94
CA LYS A 271 -11.67 -4.54 -2.95
C LYS A 271 -10.61 -3.58 -2.37
N ALA A 272 -9.31 -3.82 -2.58
CA ALA A 272 -8.24 -3.08 -1.94
C ALA A 272 -7.99 -1.68 -2.53
N ILE A 273 -8.51 -1.40 -3.73
CA ILE A 273 -8.13 -0.19 -4.48
C ILE A 273 -9.00 1.01 -4.09
N ASN A 274 -8.34 2.12 -3.80
CA ASN A 274 -8.99 3.39 -3.54
C ASN A 274 -9.83 3.86 -4.75
N ARG A 275 -11.04 4.39 -4.50
CA ARG A 275 -11.93 4.94 -5.55
C ARG A 275 -11.24 6.02 -6.39
N ILE A 276 -10.33 6.80 -5.79
CA ILE A 276 -9.56 7.84 -6.49
C ILE A 276 -8.67 7.22 -7.58
N ASN A 277 -8.02 6.08 -7.31
CA ASN A 277 -7.20 5.40 -8.30
C ASN A 277 -8.04 4.78 -9.43
N GLN A 278 -9.26 4.33 -9.12
CA GLN A 278 -10.20 3.86 -10.14
C GLN A 278 -10.62 5.02 -11.06
N LEU A 279 -10.95 6.18 -10.48
CA LEU A 279 -11.31 7.38 -11.23
C LEU A 279 -10.14 7.88 -12.09
N ASP A 280 -8.92 7.89 -11.56
CA ASP A 280 -7.67 8.21 -12.29
C ASP A 280 -7.52 7.34 -13.56
N MET A 281 -7.69 6.01 -13.43
CA MET A 281 -7.64 5.09 -14.57
C MET A 281 -8.76 5.33 -15.58
N VAL A 282 -9.99 5.58 -15.11
CA VAL A 282 -11.15 5.85 -15.98
C VAL A 282 -10.96 7.15 -16.76
N ILE A 283 -10.50 8.22 -16.09
CA ILE A 283 -10.22 9.50 -16.75
C ILE A 283 -9.11 9.32 -17.79
N SER A 284 -8.00 8.66 -17.43
CA SER A 284 -6.91 8.45 -18.38
C SER A 284 -7.33 7.62 -19.58
N TYR A 285 -8.14 6.59 -19.37
CA TYR A 285 -8.71 5.79 -20.45
C TYR A 285 -9.61 6.63 -21.37
N PHE A 286 -10.55 7.37 -20.78
CA PHE A 286 -11.52 8.17 -21.51
C PHE A 286 -10.84 9.26 -22.33
N THR A 287 -9.84 9.95 -21.77
CA THR A 287 -9.09 10.95 -22.51
C THR A 287 -8.30 10.32 -23.64
N LEU A 288 -7.60 9.21 -23.40
CA LEU A 288 -6.87 8.50 -24.45
C LEU A 288 -7.79 8.11 -25.60
N TYR A 289 -8.97 7.58 -25.27
CA TYR A 289 -10.01 7.21 -26.25
C TYR A 289 -10.49 8.42 -27.06
N ILE A 290 -10.86 9.53 -26.41
CA ILE A 290 -11.24 10.77 -27.11
C ILE A 290 -10.10 11.27 -28.00
N SER A 291 -8.87 11.22 -27.52
CA SER A 291 -7.71 11.74 -28.25
C SER A 291 -7.44 10.93 -29.51
N ILE A 292 -7.60 9.61 -29.45
CA ILE A 292 -7.48 8.72 -30.61
C ILE A 292 -8.64 8.94 -31.58
N LEU A 293 -9.87 9.13 -31.09
CA LEU A 293 -11.00 9.48 -31.94
C LEU A 293 -10.79 10.83 -32.65
N LEU A 294 -10.30 11.85 -31.95
CA LEU A 294 -9.98 13.15 -32.54
C LEU A 294 -8.84 13.04 -33.55
N PHE A 295 -7.80 12.28 -33.23
CA PHE A 295 -6.69 12.02 -34.13
C PHE A 295 -7.16 11.31 -35.41
N ILE A 296 -7.93 10.23 -35.29
CA ILE A 296 -8.50 9.50 -36.43
C ILE A 296 -9.47 10.39 -37.20
N GLY A 297 -10.35 11.12 -36.51
CA GLY A 297 -11.26 12.08 -37.14
C GLY A 297 -10.52 13.17 -37.92
N SER A 298 -9.34 13.58 -37.45
CA SER A 298 -8.48 14.53 -38.17
C SER A 298 -7.78 13.93 -39.39
N LEU A 299 -7.42 12.65 -39.34
CA LEU A 299 -6.84 11.93 -40.48
C LEU A 299 -7.88 11.66 -41.58
N PHE A 300 -9.15 11.50 -41.20
CA PHE A 300 -10.22 11.08 -42.09
C PHE A 300 -11.32 12.14 -42.24
N TYR A 301 -11.03 13.43 -42.10
CA TYR A 301 -12.06 14.47 -42.22
C TYR A 301 -12.76 14.35 -43.59
N PHE A 302 -13.96 13.78 -43.57
CA PHE A 302 -14.76 13.45 -44.76
C PHE A 302 -15.36 14.73 -45.31
N TYR A 303 -14.70 15.34 -46.29
CA TYR A 303 -15.31 16.44 -47.03
C TYR A 303 -16.46 15.88 -47.89
N ARG A 304 -17.71 16.12 -47.46
CA ARG A 304 -18.92 15.75 -48.20
C ARG A 304 -19.19 16.76 -49.32
N GLY A 305 -18.35 16.75 -50.35
CA GLY A 305 -18.60 17.44 -51.61
C GLY A 305 -19.78 16.81 -52.35
N LYS A 306 -20.71 17.63 -52.85
CA LYS A 306 -22.06 17.19 -53.25
C LYS A 306 -22.11 16.21 -54.43
N ASN A 307 -21.08 16.12 -55.29
CA ASN A 307 -21.21 15.41 -56.56
C ASN A 307 -20.07 14.45 -57.00
N GLU A 308 -19.01 14.18 -56.21
CA GLU A 308 -18.05 13.12 -56.58
C GLU A 308 -17.52 12.34 -55.38
N LEU A 309 -18.04 11.12 -55.18
CA LEU A 309 -17.57 10.15 -54.19
C LEU A 309 -16.06 9.85 -54.32
N LYS A 310 -15.47 10.13 -55.49
CA LYS A 310 -14.03 9.94 -55.80
C LYS A 310 -13.13 11.07 -55.30
N SER A 311 -13.68 12.25 -54.99
CA SER A 311 -12.94 13.40 -54.42
C SER A 311 -12.75 13.29 -52.90
N ILE A 312 -13.56 12.46 -52.23
CA ILE A 312 -13.62 12.34 -50.76
C ILE A 312 -12.30 11.88 -50.14
N VAL A 313 -11.50 11.05 -50.82
CA VAL A 313 -10.26 10.50 -50.25
C VAL A 313 -9.06 11.43 -50.42
N ASN A 314 -9.09 12.34 -51.41
CA ASN A 314 -7.91 13.13 -51.76
C ASN A 314 -7.72 14.38 -50.90
N HIS A 315 -8.71 14.78 -50.10
CA HIS A 315 -8.66 16.00 -49.30
C HIS A 315 -8.52 15.77 -47.78
N GLY A 316 -8.69 14.53 -47.30
CA GLY A 316 -8.64 14.21 -45.87
C GLY A 316 -7.24 14.25 -45.23
N LEU A 317 -6.17 14.07 -46.02
CA LEU A 317 -4.78 14.07 -45.52
C LEU A 317 -4.17 15.47 -45.32
N VAL A 318 -4.89 16.54 -45.69
CA VAL A 318 -4.27 17.81 -46.14
C VAL A 318 -3.80 18.74 -45.02
N ASN A 319 -3.70 18.30 -43.76
CA ASN A 319 -2.90 19.04 -42.77
C ASN A 319 -2.20 18.13 -41.76
N ALA A 320 -1.33 17.24 -42.25
CA ALA A 320 -0.41 16.47 -41.42
C ALA A 320 0.35 17.33 -40.37
N LYS A 321 0.57 18.63 -40.65
CA LYS A 321 1.20 19.60 -39.73
C LYS A 321 0.41 19.85 -38.44
N SER A 322 -0.91 19.71 -38.43
CA SER A 322 -1.74 19.90 -37.21
C SER A 322 -2.05 18.60 -36.48
N SER A 323 -1.80 17.45 -37.09
CA SER A 323 -2.17 16.14 -36.52
C SER A 323 -1.43 15.79 -35.22
N SER A 324 -0.20 16.26 -35.05
CA SER A 324 0.57 16.10 -33.80
C SER A 324 -0.06 16.86 -32.62
N LEU A 325 -0.75 17.98 -32.87
CA LEU A 325 -1.40 18.79 -31.83
C LEU A 325 -2.50 18.02 -31.10
N PHE A 326 -3.13 17.02 -31.72
CA PHE A 326 -4.14 16.20 -31.03
C PHE A 326 -3.55 15.38 -29.88
N PHE A 327 -2.26 15.05 -29.92
CA PHE A 327 -1.57 14.37 -28.83
C PHE A 327 -1.22 15.29 -27.65
N ILE A 328 -1.45 16.60 -27.76
CA ILE A 328 -1.39 17.52 -26.61
C ILE A 328 -2.47 17.16 -25.60
N ILE A 329 -3.70 16.87 -26.05
CA ILE A 329 -4.82 16.51 -25.16
C ILE A 329 -4.49 15.31 -24.26
N PRO A 330 -4.15 14.11 -24.78
CA PRO A 330 -3.84 12.97 -23.93
C PRO A 330 -2.60 13.21 -23.06
N SER A 331 -1.62 13.98 -23.55
CA SER A 331 -0.42 14.34 -22.79
C SER A 331 -0.77 15.26 -21.60
N CYS A 332 -1.59 16.29 -21.80
CA CYS A 332 -2.06 17.17 -20.72
C CYS A 332 -2.77 16.38 -19.61
N PHE A 333 -3.69 15.49 -19.98
CA PHE A 333 -4.38 14.65 -19.01
C PHE A 333 -3.47 13.62 -18.36
N SER A 334 -2.46 13.13 -19.09
CA SER A 334 -1.40 12.30 -18.53
C SER A 334 -0.71 13.01 -17.35
N LEU A 335 -0.37 14.29 -17.50
CA LEU A 335 0.20 15.10 -16.42
C LEU A 335 -0.78 15.32 -15.26
N VAL A 336 -2.06 15.58 -15.56
CA VAL A 336 -3.11 15.70 -14.52
C VAL A 336 -3.20 14.41 -13.70
N CYS A 337 -3.23 13.26 -14.38
CA CYS A 337 -3.37 11.95 -13.74
C CYS A 337 -2.09 11.51 -12.99
N ALA A 338 -0.91 11.84 -13.53
CA ALA A 338 0.37 11.49 -12.93
C ALA A 338 0.75 12.37 -11.74
N LEU A 339 0.45 13.68 -11.77
CA LEU A 339 0.92 14.65 -10.78
C LEU A 339 -0.21 15.35 -10.01
N VAL A 340 -1.24 15.85 -10.69
CA VAL A 340 -2.30 16.67 -10.07
C VAL A 340 -3.22 15.84 -9.18
N ILE A 341 -3.67 14.67 -9.63
CA ILE A 341 -4.53 13.78 -8.83
C ILE A 341 -3.86 13.39 -7.50
N PRO A 342 -2.59 12.91 -7.47
CA PRO A 342 -1.89 12.64 -6.21
C PRO A 342 -1.75 13.85 -5.30
N LEU A 343 -1.53 15.05 -5.86
CA LEU A 343 -1.47 16.29 -5.10
C LEU A 343 -2.81 16.63 -4.45
N ILE A 344 -3.91 16.49 -5.18
CA ILE A 344 -5.27 16.68 -4.65
C ILE A 344 -5.54 15.65 -3.55
N GLU A 345 -5.17 14.38 -3.76
CA GLU A 345 -5.34 13.32 -2.78
C GLU A 345 -4.57 13.62 -1.47
N ALA A 346 -3.31 14.05 -1.59
CA ALA A 346 -2.50 14.48 -0.45
C ALA A 346 -3.13 15.69 0.26
N HIS A 347 -3.62 16.68 -0.48
CA HIS A 347 -4.26 17.87 0.10
C HIS A 347 -5.57 17.53 0.84
N ILE A 348 -6.41 16.67 0.27
CA ILE A 348 -7.65 16.21 0.92
C ILE A 348 -7.31 15.42 2.19
N ALA A 349 -6.29 14.57 2.14
CA ALA A 349 -5.83 13.81 3.29
C ALA A 349 -5.32 14.73 4.40
N ASP A 350 -4.44 15.69 4.08
CA ASP A 350 -3.96 16.72 5.02
C ASP A 350 -5.14 17.47 5.66
N LYS A 351 -6.14 17.88 4.87
CA LYS A 351 -7.33 18.59 5.38
C LYS A 351 -8.19 17.72 6.29
N LYS A 352 -8.34 16.43 5.99
CA LYS A 352 -9.06 15.48 6.85
C LYS A 352 -8.31 15.24 8.16
N LEU A 353 -6.98 15.11 8.10
CA LEU A 353 -6.13 14.92 9.27
C LEU A 353 -6.13 16.15 10.18
N LYS A 354 -6.06 17.37 9.62
CA LYS A 354 -6.15 18.62 10.40
C LYS A 354 -7.45 18.79 11.18
N LYS A 355 -8.54 18.17 10.71
CA LYS A 355 -9.84 18.20 11.42
C LYS A 355 -9.93 17.19 12.56
N LYS A 356 -9.09 16.16 12.56
CA LYS A 356 -9.08 15.12 13.59
C LYS A 356 -7.99 15.48 14.60
N LYS A 357 -8.35 15.61 15.88
CA LYS A 357 -7.36 15.78 16.95
C LYS A 357 -6.57 14.48 17.04
N PHE A 358 -5.27 14.54 16.73
CA PHE A 358 -4.38 13.42 16.97
C PHE A 358 -4.29 13.20 18.48
N LEU A 359 -4.42 11.95 18.89
CA LEU A 359 -4.13 11.57 20.27
C LEU A 359 -2.65 11.74 20.54
N SER A 360 -2.31 12.09 21.78
CA SER A 360 -0.90 12.10 22.18
C SER A 360 -0.32 10.70 21.98
N LYS A 361 0.99 10.60 21.73
CA LYS A 361 1.66 9.29 21.60
C LYS A 361 1.36 8.38 22.82
N LYS A 362 1.26 8.97 24.02
CA LYS A 362 0.91 8.26 25.25
C LYS A 362 -0.51 7.68 25.21
N ASP A 363 -1.50 8.49 24.83
CA ASP A 363 -2.89 8.05 24.72
C ASP A 363 -3.09 7.04 23.60
N PHE A 364 -2.39 7.24 22.47
CA PHE A 364 -2.37 6.29 21.37
C PHE A 364 -1.79 4.94 21.80
N THR A 365 -0.69 4.94 22.57
CA THR A 365 -0.10 3.70 23.11
C THR A 365 -1.07 2.97 24.03
N ARG A 366 -1.83 3.72 24.86
CA ARG A 366 -2.91 3.15 25.68
C ARG A 366 -4.02 2.53 24.82
N LEU A 367 -4.40 3.17 23.70
CA LEU A 367 -5.36 2.58 22.76
C LEU A 367 -4.86 1.31 22.09
N LEU A 368 -3.55 1.18 21.82
CA LEU A 368 -2.96 -0.04 21.27
C LEU A 368 -3.08 -1.26 22.19
N MET A 369 -3.41 -1.06 23.46
CA MET A 369 -3.71 -2.16 24.40
C MET A 369 -5.07 -2.81 24.13
N GLY A 370 -5.96 -2.13 23.40
CA GLY A 370 -7.30 -2.62 23.07
C GLY A 370 -7.31 -3.56 21.86
N ASN A 371 -7.81 -4.79 22.04
CA ASN A 371 -7.90 -5.79 20.96
C ASN A 371 -8.69 -5.29 19.74
N SER A 372 -9.81 -4.60 19.95
CA SER A 372 -10.65 -4.07 18.85
C SER A 372 -9.90 -3.07 17.97
N TYR A 373 -9.04 -2.25 18.58
CA TYR A 373 -8.23 -1.27 17.88
C TYR A 373 -7.10 -1.93 17.08
N ILE A 374 -6.49 -2.98 17.64
CA ILE A 374 -5.48 -3.79 16.96
C ILE A 374 -6.04 -4.49 15.72
N GLU A 375 -7.26 -5.03 15.77
CA GLU A 375 -7.90 -5.63 14.59
C GLU A 375 -8.15 -4.61 13.47
N ALA A 376 -8.60 -3.40 13.83
CA ALA A 376 -8.68 -2.31 12.86
C ALA A 376 -7.31 -1.95 12.29
N LEU A 377 -6.27 -1.86 13.11
CA LEU A 377 -4.91 -1.58 12.66
C LEU A 377 -4.35 -2.68 11.76
N LYS A 378 -4.57 -3.97 12.05
CA LYS A 378 -4.19 -5.09 11.18
C LYS A 378 -4.76 -4.90 9.79
N SER A 379 -6.04 -4.54 9.67
CA SER A 379 -6.66 -4.28 8.38
C SER A 379 -6.03 -3.09 7.61
N VAL A 380 -5.46 -2.11 8.31
CA VAL A 380 -4.75 -0.96 7.71
C VAL A 380 -3.30 -1.33 7.37
N ALA A 381 -2.66 -2.12 8.22
CA ALA A 381 -1.29 -2.60 8.09
C ALA A 381 -1.13 -3.56 6.91
N VAL A 382 -2.08 -4.48 6.72
CA VAL A 382 -2.17 -5.35 5.54
C VAL A 382 -2.26 -4.51 4.26
N ARG A 383 -3.10 -3.47 4.25
CA ARG A 383 -3.21 -2.54 3.09
C ARG A 383 -1.98 -1.65 2.92
N SER A 384 -1.13 -1.53 3.93
CA SER A 384 0.05 -0.66 3.95
C SER A 384 1.37 -1.40 3.79
N TYR A 385 1.36 -2.74 3.71
CA TYR A 385 2.54 -3.59 3.65
C TYR A 385 3.49 -3.46 4.85
N CYS A 386 2.93 -3.26 6.05
CA CYS A 386 3.69 -3.25 7.29
C CYS A 386 2.93 -4.03 8.39
N VAL A 387 2.43 -5.21 8.03
CA VAL A 387 1.65 -6.07 8.94
C VAL A 387 2.50 -6.58 10.10
N GLU A 388 3.80 -6.79 9.84
CA GLU A 388 4.80 -7.22 10.80
C GLU A 388 4.91 -6.28 11.99
N THR A 389 4.76 -4.97 11.79
CA THR A 389 4.81 -3.97 12.87
C THR A 389 3.68 -4.17 13.88
N VAL A 390 2.46 -4.47 13.40
CA VAL A 390 1.30 -4.69 14.27
C VAL A 390 1.34 -6.06 14.91
N ILE A 391 1.80 -7.09 14.19
CA ILE A 391 1.94 -8.45 14.73
C ILE A 391 3.02 -8.50 15.81
N PHE A 392 4.17 -7.86 15.59
CA PHE A 392 5.22 -7.79 16.61
C PHE A 392 4.70 -7.17 17.91
N TRP A 393 3.97 -6.05 17.82
CA TRP A 393 3.30 -5.45 18.97
C TRP A 393 2.36 -6.44 19.67
N GLU A 394 1.48 -7.11 18.92
CA GLU A 394 0.53 -8.08 19.49
C GLU A 394 1.24 -9.27 20.16
N MET A 395 2.31 -9.79 19.56
CA MET A 395 3.07 -10.90 20.11
C MET A 395 3.82 -10.52 21.37
N HIS A 396 4.43 -9.32 21.41
CA HIS A 396 5.02 -8.78 22.63
C HIS A 396 3.96 -8.62 23.74
N MET A 397 2.78 -8.09 23.41
CA MET A 397 1.67 -7.95 24.35
C MET A 397 1.23 -9.29 24.93
N LYS A 398 1.15 -10.35 24.12
CA LYS A 398 0.81 -11.71 24.58
C LYS A 398 1.89 -12.27 25.50
N LEU A 399 3.16 -12.10 25.14
CA LEU A 399 4.29 -12.55 25.94
C LEU A 399 4.29 -11.89 27.34
N MET A 400 4.10 -10.57 27.40
CA MET A 400 4.04 -9.84 28.67
C MET A 400 2.87 -10.30 29.56
N LYS A 401 1.69 -10.54 28.98
CA LYS A 401 0.54 -11.09 29.74
C LYS A 401 0.83 -12.47 30.33
N ILE A 402 1.50 -13.34 29.58
CA ILE A 402 1.87 -14.68 30.06
C ILE A 402 2.83 -14.60 31.25
N ILE A 403 3.81 -13.69 31.18
CA ILE A 403 4.79 -13.48 32.25
C ILE A 403 4.10 -12.92 33.51
N ASN A 404 3.29 -11.88 33.37
CA ASN A 404 2.61 -11.25 34.50
C ASN A 404 1.65 -12.24 35.20
N ASN A 405 0.88 -13.02 34.44
CA ASN A 405 -0.01 -14.04 35.00
C ASN A 405 0.74 -15.13 35.79
N ASP A 406 1.96 -15.49 35.36
CA ASP A 406 2.80 -16.45 36.11
C ASP A 406 3.26 -15.89 37.45
N GLU A 407 3.58 -14.59 37.50
CA GLU A 407 4.00 -13.91 38.71
C GLU A 407 2.85 -13.75 39.69
N GLU A 408 1.68 -13.32 39.22
CA GLU A 408 0.46 -13.28 40.02
C GLU A 408 0.13 -14.66 40.60
N THR A 409 0.26 -15.72 39.79
CA THR A 409 0.03 -17.10 40.25
C THR A 409 1.03 -17.50 41.34
N LYS A 410 2.31 -17.12 41.22
CA LYS A 410 3.32 -17.39 42.25
C LYS A 410 3.07 -16.60 43.53
N GLN A 411 2.71 -15.32 43.41
CA GLN A 411 2.37 -14.48 44.56
C GLN A 411 1.14 -15.02 45.30
N HIS A 412 0.12 -15.46 44.56
CA HIS A 412 -1.07 -16.08 45.15
C HIS A 412 -0.75 -17.41 45.85
N ARG A 413 0.12 -18.25 45.27
CA ARG A 413 0.59 -19.48 45.93
C ARG A 413 1.38 -19.17 47.20
N ALA A 414 2.27 -18.19 47.15
CA ALA A 414 3.07 -17.79 48.31
C ALA A 414 2.20 -17.24 49.45
N SER A 415 1.16 -16.44 49.16
CA SER A 415 0.25 -15.94 50.19
C SER A 415 -0.61 -17.05 50.80
N ILE A 416 -1.05 -18.03 50.00
CA ILE A 416 -1.72 -19.23 50.50
C ILE A 416 -0.81 -20.02 51.44
N GLU A 417 0.45 -20.26 51.05
CA GLU A 417 1.43 -20.97 51.90
C GLU A 417 1.72 -20.22 53.21
N GLN A 418 1.82 -18.89 53.18
CA GLN A 418 1.96 -18.07 54.38
C GLN A 418 0.75 -18.20 55.31
N HIS A 419 -0.47 -18.15 54.77
CA HIS A 419 -1.68 -18.35 55.55
C HIS A 419 -1.79 -19.77 56.13
N LEU A 420 -1.39 -20.80 55.39
CA LEU A 420 -1.35 -22.18 55.86
C LEU A 420 -0.32 -22.37 57.00
N ASN A 421 0.84 -21.73 56.88
CA ASN A 421 1.88 -21.76 57.92
C ASN A 421 1.45 -20.98 59.18
N GLN A 422 0.73 -19.87 59.04
CA GLN A 422 0.23 -19.10 60.18
C GLN A 422 -0.92 -19.81 60.91
N LYS A 423 -1.73 -20.62 60.21
CA LYS A 423 -2.81 -21.41 60.81
C LYS A 423 -2.32 -22.66 61.54
N ARG A 424 -1.03 -23.02 61.40
CA ARG A 424 -0.40 -24.12 62.14
C ARG A 424 -0.08 -23.69 63.59
N ILE A 425 -1.14 -23.46 64.38
CA ILE A 425 -1.02 -23.33 65.84
C ILE A 425 -0.63 -24.72 66.39
N PRO A 426 0.39 -24.84 67.26
CA PRO A 426 0.73 -26.11 67.89
C PRO A 426 -0.31 -26.43 68.97
N SER A 427 -1.43 -27.03 68.58
CA SER A 427 -2.31 -27.70 69.55
C SER A 427 -1.69 -29.05 69.91
N VAL A 428 -0.92 -29.03 71.01
CA VAL A 428 -0.58 -30.23 71.77
C VAL A 428 -1.88 -30.87 72.25
N THR A 429 -2.22 -32.06 71.75
CA THR A 429 -2.75 -33.16 72.58
C THR A 429 -2.80 -34.44 71.77
N ASN A 430 -2.14 -35.47 72.31
CA ASN A 430 -2.15 -36.83 71.82
C ASN A 430 -3.55 -37.42 71.89
N THR A 431 -4.20 -37.64 70.76
CA THR A 431 -5.21 -38.69 70.62
C THR A 431 -5.07 -39.32 69.23
N ALA A 432 -4.63 -40.57 69.23
CA ALA A 432 -4.59 -41.40 68.04
C ALA A 432 -6.01 -41.61 67.51
N VAL A 433 -6.28 -41.06 66.33
CA VAL A 433 -7.48 -41.32 65.53
C VAL A 433 -7.03 -41.99 64.23
N PRO A 434 -7.69 -43.08 63.78
CA PRO A 434 -7.24 -43.88 62.64
C PRO A 434 -7.37 -43.13 61.30
N PRO A 435 -6.62 -43.55 60.28
CA PRO A 435 -6.48 -42.81 59.02
C PRO A 435 -7.78 -42.84 58.21
N MET A 436 -8.44 -41.69 58.09
CA MET A 436 -9.49 -41.49 57.09
C MET A 436 -8.86 -41.05 55.77
N SER A 437 -9.18 -41.76 54.69
CA SER A 437 -8.64 -41.50 53.35
C SER A 437 -9.07 -40.13 52.81
N PRO A 438 -8.19 -39.34 52.19
CA PRO A 438 -8.54 -38.02 51.70
C PRO A 438 -9.29 -38.12 50.36
N ASN A 439 -10.61 -37.98 50.39
CA ASN A 439 -11.49 -37.83 49.22
C ASN A 439 -11.43 -36.39 48.61
N TYR A 440 -10.27 -35.73 48.63
CA TYR A 440 -10.10 -34.39 48.06
C TYR A 440 -9.82 -34.40 46.54
N ASP A 441 -9.52 -35.57 45.96
CA ASP A 441 -9.31 -35.72 44.50
C ASP A 441 -10.62 -35.67 43.69
N LEU A 442 -11.78 -35.89 44.31
CA LEU A 442 -13.06 -35.94 43.59
C LEU A 442 -13.56 -34.54 43.16
N LEU A 443 -13.22 -33.48 43.91
CA LEU A 443 -13.65 -32.11 43.61
C LEU A 443 -12.75 -31.39 42.61
N LEU A 444 -11.45 -31.75 42.55
CA LEU A 444 -10.54 -31.28 41.49
C LEU A 444 -10.76 -32.04 40.17
N GLY A 445 -11.25 -33.29 40.23
CA GLY A 445 -11.64 -34.07 39.04
C GLY A 445 -12.90 -33.55 38.33
N LEU A 446 -13.85 -32.96 39.06
CA LEU A 446 -15.11 -32.45 38.48
C LEU A 446 -14.91 -31.21 37.60
N ASN A 447 -13.89 -30.39 37.85
CA ASN A 447 -13.61 -29.20 37.02
C ASN A 447 -12.95 -29.56 35.68
N LYS A 448 -12.32 -30.75 35.56
CA LYS A 448 -11.80 -31.29 34.30
C LYS A 448 -12.88 -31.89 33.39
N ASN A 449 -14.04 -32.25 33.93
CA ASN A 449 -15.12 -32.90 33.19
C ASN A 449 -16.21 -31.93 32.68
N ILE A 450 -16.23 -30.67 33.13
CA ILE A 450 -17.19 -29.66 32.64
C ILE A 450 -16.64 -28.93 31.39
N PHE A 451 -15.31 -28.81 31.27
CA PHE A 451 -14.65 -28.22 30.09
C PHE A 451 -13.72 -29.25 29.45
N GLY A 452 -14.31 -30.28 28.84
CA GLY A 452 -13.62 -31.47 28.34
C GLY A 452 -12.29 -31.22 27.62
N SER A 453 -11.36 -32.16 27.79
CA SER A 453 -9.97 -32.08 27.33
C SER A 453 -9.76 -32.16 25.80
N ASN A 454 -10.83 -32.16 25.00
CA ASN A 454 -10.77 -32.46 23.55
C ASN A 454 -11.68 -31.57 22.68
N ASN A 455 -11.86 -30.27 22.98
CA ASN A 455 -12.52 -29.35 22.04
C ASN A 455 -11.50 -28.68 21.10
N ASN A 456 -11.08 -29.39 20.07
CA ASN A 456 -10.30 -28.86 18.93
C ASN A 456 -11.18 -28.35 17.77
N GLU A 457 -12.49 -28.20 17.96
CA GLU A 457 -13.38 -27.58 16.97
C GLU A 457 -14.11 -26.39 17.60
N ILE A 458 -13.47 -25.22 17.57
CA ILE A 458 -14.23 -23.98 17.43
C ILE A 458 -14.43 -23.81 15.94
N LEU A 459 -15.64 -24.12 15.48
CA LEU A 459 -16.14 -23.76 14.15
C LEU A 459 -16.10 -22.23 14.06
N TYR A 460 -15.04 -21.71 13.44
CA TYR A 460 -14.92 -20.30 13.10
C TYR A 460 -15.87 -20.04 11.92
N THR A 461 -17.16 -19.83 12.21
CA THR A 461 -18.06 -19.21 11.24
C THR A 461 -17.61 -17.75 11.11
N GLY A 462 -16.73 -17.49 10.15
CA GLY A 462 -16.34 -16.15 9.76
C GLY A 462 -17.56 -15.37 9.27
N SER A 463 -18.26 -14.72 10.19
CA SER A 463 -19.09 -13.56 9.87
C SER A 463 -18.14 -12.37 9.72
N PHE A 464 -18.07 -11.82 8.52
CA PHE A 464 -17.24 -10.68 8.19
C PHE A 464 -17.60 -9.50 9.10
N GLY A 465 -16.57 -8.94 9.75
CA GLY A 465 -16.71 -7.95 10.80
C GLY A 465 -17.47 -6.70 10.41
N GLU A 466 -18.34 -6.31 11.34
CA GLU A 466 -18.94 -5.00 11.51
C GLU A 466 -17.84 -3.93 11.64
N GLU A 467 -17.99 -2.82 10.94
CA GLU A 467 -17.15 -1.63 11.07
C GLU A 467 -17.33 -0.98 12.46
N ILE A 468 -16.21 -0.52 13.06
CA ILE A 468 -16.16 0.12 14.39
C ILE A 468 -17.06 1.37 14.46
N ASP A 469 -17.87 1.46 15.52
CA ASP A 469 -18.76 2.61 15.78
C ASP A 469 -17.94 3.92 15.93
N PRO A 470 -18.11 4.92 15.04
CA PRO A 470 -17.46 6.23 15.17
C PRO A 470 -17.87 6.97 16.45
N LYS A 471 -18.97 6.59 17.12
CA LYS A 471 -19.33 7.12 18.44
C LYS A 471 -18.39 6.63 19.53
N LEU A 472 -17.76 5.46 19.41
CA LEU A 472 -16.78 4.97 20.39
C LEU A 472 -15.51 5.83 20.37
N ILE A 473 -15.07 6.26 19.19
CA ILE A 473 -13.91 7.16 19.03
C ILE A 473 -14.22 8.57 19.57
N ASN A 474 -15.46 9.03 19.45
CA ASN A 474 -15.88 10.32 20.02
C ASN A 474 -16.18 10.24 21.53
N ALA A 475 -16.65 9.11 22.05
CA ALA A 475 -16.93 8.93 23.48
C ALA A 475 -15.63 8.93 24.32
N ILE A 476 -14.54 8.39 23.78
CA ILE A 476 -13.22 8.41 24.42
C ILE A 476 -12.67 9.85 24.53
N ASN A 477 -13.05 10.77 23.63
CA ASN A 477 -12.60 12.17 23.67
C ASN A 477 -13.32 13.06 24.69
N TYR A 478 -14.45 12.60 25.26
CA TYR A 478 -15.23 13.39 26.24
C TYR A 478 -15.24 12.79 27.66
N GLY A 479 -14.50 11.71 27.89
CA GLY A 479 -14.49 10.98 29.16
C GLY A 479 -13.29 11.27 30.05
N THR A 480 -13.03 12.53 30.39
CA THR A 480 -12.23 12.87 31.58
C THR A 480 -12.71 14.20 32.15
N GLU A 481 -12.95 14.20 33.45
CA GLU A 481 -13.54 15.26 34.30
C GLU A 481 -15.07 15.39 34.29
N LYS A 482 -15.72 14.56 35.11
CA LYS A 482 -16.63 15.14 36.11
C LYS A 482 -16.73 14.28 37.38
N SER A 483 -16.29 14.90 38.46
CA SER A 483 -16.43 14.55 39.87
C SER A 483 -17.83 14.03 40.20
N VAL A 484 -17.86 12.88 40.87
CA VAL A 484 -18.98 12.34 41.63
C VAL A 484 -19.32 13.31 42.76
N LYS A 485 -20.53 13.88 42.74
CA LYS A 485 -21.26 14.31 43.94
C LYS A 485 -22.73 14.54 43.61
N ASP A 486 -23.56 13.85 44.40
CA ASP A 486 -24.96 14.09 44.76
C ASP A 486 -26.01 14.09 43.62
N TYR A 487 -26.97 13.15 43.71
CA TYR A 487 -28.40 13.47 43.87
C TYR A 487 -29.21 12.19 44.09
N TYR A 488 -29.87 12.13 45.24
CA TYR A 488 -30.98 11.22 45.53
C TYR A 488 -32.29 11.79 44.97
N SER A 489 -33.20 10.86 44.67
CA SER A 489 -34.65 11.02 44.53
C SER A 489 -35.19 11.67 43.25
N GLU A 490 -35.93 10.89 42.46
CA GLU A 490 -37.37 11.10 42.34
C GLU A 490 -38.07 9.89 41.68
N ASN A 491 -39.15 9.46 42.32
CA ASN A 491 -40.10 8.46 41.84
C ASN A 491 -40.83 8.98 40.59
N LYS A 492 -40.98 8.14 39.57
CA LYS A 492 -42.15 8.23 38.68
C LYS A 492 -42.54 6.88 38.10
N THR A 493 -43.74 6.46 38.48
CA THR A 493 -44.55 5.35 38.01
C THR A 493 -45.33 5.69 36.73
N CYS A 494 -45.88 4.64 36.10
CA CYS A 494 -46.75 4.59 34.91
C CYS A 494 -46.00 4.73 33.58
N GLU A 495 -46.24 3.91 32.54
CA GLU A 495 -47.49 3.23 32.19
C GLU A 495 -47.22 2.04 31.25
N GLU A 496 -48.07 1.01 31.38
CA GLU A 496 -48.12 -0.17 30.52
C GLU A 496 -48.50 0.18 29.08
N SER A 497 -47.78 -0.42 28.11
CA SER A 497 -48.38 -0.71 26.81
C SER A 497 -47.99 -2.12 26.37
N ARG A 498 -48.92 -3.04 26.63
CA ARG A 498 -48.96 -4.38 26.02
C ARG A 498 -49.27 -4.22 24.54
N ILE A 499 -48.35 -4.65 23.68
CA ILE A 499 -48.65 -4.92 22.26
C ILE A 499 -48.56 -6.41 22.04
N ASN A 500 -49.72 -6.96 21.71
CA ASN A 500 -49.98 -8.31 21.20
C ASN A 500 -49.19 -8.56 19.91
N ILE A 501 -48.45 -9.67 19.84
CA ILE A 501 -48.05 -10.27 18.56
C ILE A 501 -48.38 -11.77 18.63
N GLN A 502 -49.53 -12.12 18.06
CA GLN A 502 -49.87 -13.47 17.64
C GLN A 502 -49.41 -13.66 16.19
N GLY A 503 -48.70 -14.78 15.97
CA GLY A 503 -48.77 -15.58 14.75
C GLY A 503 -48.02 -15.07 13.53
N TYR A 504 -46.90 -15.71 13.20
CA TYR A 504 -46.61 -16.07 11.80
C TYR A 504 -45.88 -17.41 11.73
N MET A 505 -46.33 -18.21 10.78
CA MET A 505 -46.05 -19.63 10.62
C MET A 505 -44.63 -19.92 10.15
N ASN A 506 -44.12 -21.03 10.70
CA ASN A 506 -42.88 -21.70 10.35
C ASN A 506 -43.14 -22.59 9.12
N THR A 507 -42.44 -22.36 8.00
CA THR A 507 -42.37 -23.34 6.89
C THR A 507 -40.94 -23.44 6.37
N ASN A 508 -40.24 -24.50 6.81
CA ASN A 508 -39.06 -25.02 6.15
C ASN A 508 -39.49 -25.98 5.04
N PRO A 509 -38.84 -25.95 3.86
CA PRO A 509 -38.70 -27.15 3.05
C PRO A 509 -37.23 -27.56 3.01
N SER A 510 -36.94 -28.67 3.67
CA SER A 510 -35.74 -29.48 3.45
C SER A 510 -35.82 -30.15 2.08
N VAL A 511 -34.88 -29.85 1.19
CA VAL A 511 -34.68 -30.60 -0.05
C VAL A 511 -33.47 -31.52 0.13
N HIS A 512 -33.77 -32.80 0.29
CA HIS A 512 -32.87 -33.91 0.03
C HIS A 512 -32.60 -34.00 -1.48
N PHE A 513 -31.33 -34.12 -1.87
CA PHE A 513 -30.97 -34.82 -3.11
C PHE A 513 -29.82 -35.78 -2.83
N SER A 514 -30.16 -37.06 -2.86
CA SER A 514 -29.22 -38.16 -3.02
C SER A 514 -28.95 -38.35 -4.51
N GLN A 515 -27.71 -38.62 -4.91
CA GLN A 515 -27.48 -39.50 -6.05
C GLN A 515 -26.14 -40.22 -5.91
N ASN A 516 -26.25 -41.55 -6.07
CA ASN A 516 -25.21 -42.55 -6.00
C ASN A 516 -24.32 -42.60 -7.26
N ASN A 517 -23.11 -43.09 -7.03
CA ASN A 517 -22.28 -43.99 -7.86
C ASN A 517 -22.01 -43.65 -9.34
N THR A 518 -20.71 -43.63 -9.70
CA THR A 518 -20.10 -44.75 -10.47
C THR A 518 -18.58 -44.59 -10.66
N HIS A 519 -17.90 -45.73 -10.52
CA HIS A 519 -16.70 -46.22 -11.21
C HIS A 519 -15.29 -45.63 -11.01
N HIS A 520 -14.48 -46.46 -10.32
CA HIS A 520 -13.06 -46.75 -10.59
C HIS A 520 -12.73 -46.90 -12.09
N PRO A 521 -11.49 -46.55 -12.52
CA PRO A 521 -10.45 -47.57 -12.56
C PRO A 521 -9.00 -47.10 -12.24
N ASN A 522 -8.28 -48.02 -11.59
CA ASN A 522 -6.88 -48.45 -11.77
C ASN A 522 -5.77 -47.50 -12.24
N ASN A 523 -4.75 -47.43 -11.37
CA ASN A 523 -3.33 -47.74 -11.62
C ASN A 523 -2.74 -47.39 -13.00
N TYR A 524 -1.87 -46.38 -13.03
CA TYR A 524 -0.63 -46.46 -13.80
C TYR A 524 0.52 -45.78 -13.04
N ASN A 525 1.48 -46.62 -12.64
CA ASN A 525 2.83 -46.22 -12.30
C ASN A 525 3.47 -45.52 -13.50
N ARG A 526 4.01 -44.31 -13.30
CA ARG A 526 4.94 -43.70 -14.25
C ARG A 526 6.18 -43.20 -13.52
N ARG A 527 7.17 -44.09 -13.44
CA ARG A 527 8.58 -43.74 -13.37
C ARG A 527 8.91 -42.84 -14.56
N ARG A 528 9.53 -41.69 -14.27
CA ARG A 528 10.43 -41.00 -15.19
C ARG A 528 11.61 -40.51 -14.38
N ASP A 529 12.71 -41.23 -14.54
CA ASP A 529 14.04 -40.66 -14.48
C ASP A 529 14.13 -39.55 -15.53
N ASP A 530 14.77 -38.43 -15.18
CA ASP A 530 15.86 -37.87 -15.99
C ASP A 530 16.47 -36.64 -15.31
N SER A 531 17.75 -36.83 -15.00
CA SER A 531 18.86 -35.89 -14.86
C SER A 531 18.69 -34.51 -15.51
N VAL A 532 19.01 -33.44 -14.76
CA VAL A 532 19.62 -32.21 -15.31
C VAL A 532 20.60 -31.57 -14.32
N LEU A 533 21.89 -31.64 -14.69
CA LEU A 533 22.96 -30.64 -14.56
C LEU A 533 22.86 -29.59 -13.43
N SER A 534 23.65 -29.80 -12.38
CA SER A 534 24.10 -28.71 -11.49
C SER A 534 25.29 -27.99 -12.12
N LEU A 535 25.05 -26.87 -12.81
CA LEU A 535 26.12 -25.95 -13.20
C LEU A 535 26.43 -25.02 -12.02
N SER A 536 27.54 -25.28 -11.35
CA SER A 536 28.14 -24.39 -10.36
C SER A 536 28.69 -23.15 -11.04
N THR A 537 28.12 -21.98 -10.73
CA THR A 537 28.80 -20.70 -10.96
C THR A 537 29.12 -20.06 -9.63
N ASN A 538 30.38 -20.23 -9.21
CA ASN A 538 31.04 -19.38 -8.25
C ASN A 538 31.04 -17.94 -8.76
N ASN A 539 30.52 -17.01 -7.98
CA ASN A 539 30.87 -15.59 -8.10
C ASN A 539 30.93 -14.98 -6.71
N SER A 540 32.13 -15.01 -6.16
CA SER A 540 32.59 -14.13 -5.10
C SER A 540 32.77 -12.71 -5.67
N VAL A 541 31.88 -11.79 -5.34
CA VAL A 541 32.19 -10.36 -5.40
C VAL A 541 31.80 -9.73 -4.07
N ASN A 542 32.86 -9.37 -3.36
CA ASN A 542 32.88 -8.72 -2.07
C ASN A 542 32.50 -7.23 -2.23
N GLN A 543 31.65 -6.77 -1.30
CA GLN A 543 31.66 -5.46 -0.64
C GLN A 543 32.05 -4.19 -1.42
N ASN A 544 31.05 -3.31 -1.65
CA ASN A 544 31.07 -1.91 -1.21
C ASN A 544 29.86 -1.16 -1.77
N TYR A 545 28.82 -0.92 -0.97
CA TYR A 545 27.87 0.19 -1.17
C TYR A 545 27.09 0.44 0.14
N ASN A 546 27.74 1.12 1.09
CA ASN A 546 27.08 1.93 2.10
C ASN A 546 27.16 3.40 1.69
N ASN A 547 26.18 4.19 2.14
CA ASN A 547 25.98 5.63 1.95
C ASN A 547 25.20 6.05 0.69
N TYR A 548 23.87 6.03 0.81
CA TYR A 548 23.01 7.10 0.32
C TYR A 548 21.73 7.12 1.16
N TYR A 549 21.83 7.69 2.36
CA TYR A 549 20.73 8.38 3.01
C TYR A 549 21.24 9.78 3.34
N ILE A 550 20.69 10.76 2.64
CA ILE A 550 20.89 12.17 2.96
C ILE A 550 20.01 12.43 4.17
N ASP A 551 20.66 12.76 5.29
CA ASP A 551 20.06 13.51 6.38
C ASP A 551 19.55 14.85 5.83
N THR A 552 18.24 14.96 5.69
CA THR A 552 17.56 16.26 5.69
C THR A 552 16.47 16.18 6.73
N VAL A 553 16.87 16.43 7.98
CA VAL A 553 15.99 16.95 9.02
C VAL A 553 15.55 18.33 8.54
N ASN A 554 14.36 18.41 7.94
CA ASN A 554 13.75 19.70 7.59
C ASN A 554 13.23 20.35 8.89
N SER A 555 13.73 21.55 9.16
CA SER A 555 13.48 22.36 10.36
C SER A 555 12.05 22.90 10.49
N ASP A 556 11.17 22.70 9.50
CA ASP A 556 9.92 23.46 9.41
C ASP A 556 8.73 22.83 10.19
N GLN A 557 8.95 21.73 10.92
CA GLN A 557 7.92 21.12 11.78
C GLN A 557 8.24 21.20 13.29
N ILE A 558 9.37 21.78 13.68
CA ILE A 558 9.79 21.90 15.10
C ILE A 558 9.39 23.25 15.73
N GLU A 559 8.80 24.17 14.97
CA GLU A 559 8.47 25.52 15.48
C GLU A 559 7.15 25.59 16.27
N LEU A 560 6.36 24.51 16.32
CA LEU A 560 5.09 24.46 17.07
C LEU A 560 5.18 23.79 18.45
N LEU A 561 6.37 23.38 18.89
CA LEU A 561 6.58 22.66 20.17
C LEU A 561 7.71 23.20 21.06
N LYS A 562 8.35 24.32 20.70
CA LYS A 562 9.35 24.99 21.56
C LYS A 562 8.72 26.20 22.26
N ASN A 563 8.04 25.96 23.38
CA ASN A 563 7.80 26.95 24.42
C ASN A 563 7.58 26.20 25.74
N HIS A 564 8.67 25.69 26.32
CA HIS A 564 8.80 25.43 27.75
C HIS A 564 10.30 25.40 28.07
N ASP A 565 10.79 26.54 28.55
CA ASP A 565 12.12 26.68 29.12
C ASP A 565 12.18 25.94 30.47
N MET A 566 13.13 25.02 30.61
CA MET A 566 13.55 24.41 31.87
C MET A 566 15.01 24.82 32.11
N PRO A 567 15.36 25.36 33.30
CA PRO A 567 16.70 25.85 33.56
C PRO A 567 17.70 24.70 33.75
N TYR A 568 18.83 24.81 33.06
CA TYR A 568 20.02 23.98 33.26
C TYR A 568 20.60 24.16 34.67
N SER A 569 20.83 23.05 35.37
CA SER A 569 21.65 23.00 36.58
C SER A 569 23.13 22.90 36.18
N PRO A 570 24.04 23.69 36.77
CA PRO A 570 25.45 23.65 36.43
C PRO A 570 26.15 22.43 37.06
N ARG A 571 27.03 21.85 36.25
CA ARG A 571 27.83 20.66 36.55
C ARG A 571 28.98 21.05 37.48
N GLU A 572 28.90 20.69 38.76
CA GLU A 572 30.03 20.79 39.70
C GLU A 572 31.06 19.68 39.43
N ASN A 573 32.27 20.11 39.09
CA ASN A 573 33.47 19.27 39.09
C ASN A 573 34.02 19.20 40.51
N GLN A 574 33.99 18.01 41.13
CA GLN A 574 34.82 17.71 42.29
C GLN A 574 35.66 16.46 42.04
N ASN A 575 36.95 16.69 41.74
CA ASN A 575 38.01 15.70 41.88
C ASN A 575 38.49 15.73 43.33
N GLY A 576 38.09 14.75 44.13
CA GLY A 576 38.60 14.52 45.48
C GLY A 576 39.10 13.09 45.62
N TYR A 577 40.42 12.91 45.56
CA TYR A 577 41.07 11.65 45.92
C TYR A 577 40.98 11.47 47.45
N THR A 578 40.25 10.46 47.89
CA THR A 578 40.48 9.84 49.21
C THR A 578 40.56 8.33 49.06
N ALA A 579 41.75 7.81 49.33
CA ALA A 579 41.97 6.40 49.57
C ALA A 579 41.31 6.04 50.90
N ASN A 580 40.40 5.07 50.91
CA ASN A 580 40.08 4.37 52.13
C ASN A 580 39.70 2.90 51.89
N LEU A 581 40.37 2.08 52.70
CA LEU A 581 40.31 0.63 52.83
C LEU A 581 38.91 0.13 53.18
N ASN A 582 38.67 -1.14 52.84
CA ASN A 582 37.61 -2.02 53.33
C ASN A 582 36.16 -1.64 53.00
N LYS A 583 35.71 -2.06 51.81
CA LYS A 583 34.28 -2.29 51.54
C LYS A 583 34.09 -3.73 51.08
N GLY A 584 33.17 -4.45 51.72
CA GLY A 584 32.65 -5.73 51.26
C GLY A 584 32.09 -5.61 49.83
N PRO A 585 31.74 -6.74 49.17
CA PRO A 585 31.38 -6.76 47.76
C PRO A 585 30.28 -5.73 47.50
N ALA A 586 30.68 -4.61 46.88
CA ALA A 586 29.77 -3.53 46.58
C ALA A 586 28.75 -4.09 45.60
N ILE A 587 27.51 -4.26 46.04
CA ILE A 587 26.36 -4.51 45.18
C ILE A 587 26.31 -3.30 44.24
N ARG A 588 26.93 -3.44 43.07
CA ARG A 588 26.88 -2.43 42.02
C ARG A 588 25.42 -2.42 41.55
N SER A 589 24.64 -1.50 42.10
CA SER A 589 23.35 -1.10 41.52
C SER A 589 23.62 -0.75 40.05
N ARG A 590 23.27 -1.69 39.16
CA ARG A 590 23.33 -1.47 37.71
C ARG A 590 22.30 -0.40 37.41
N LYS A 591 22.75 0.85 37.24
CA LYS A 591 21.88 1.93 36.80
C LYS A 591 21.31 1.53 35.43
N ASN A 592 19.99 1.34 35.36
CA ASN A 592 19.32 0.82 34.18
C ASN A 592 19.47 1.81 33.02
N THR A 593 20.40 1.57 32.09
CA THR A 593 20.71 2.45 30.95
C THR A 593 19.63 2.46 29.87
N ILE A 594 18.55 1.69 30.06
CA ILE A 594 17.47 1.50 29.07
C ILE A 594 16.36 2.55 29.25
N ARG A 595 16.19 3.12 30.45
CA ARG A 595 15.11 4.07 30.75
C ARG A 595 15.33 5.39 30.02
N ASN A 596 14.48 5.65 29.04
CA ASN A 596 14.34 6.94 28.35
C ASN A 596 12.87 7.40 28.42
N SER A 597 12.59 8.64 28.03
CA SER A 597 11.23 9.20 28.07
C SER A 597 10.23 8.45 27.16
N GLU A 598 10.74 7.72 26.16
CA GLU A 598 9.90 6.95 25.23
C GLU A 598 9.53 5.57 25.76
N THR A 599 10.35 5.00 26.64
CA THR A 599 10.16 3.67 27.23
C THR A 599 9.43 3.73 28.56
N GLU A 600 9.44 4.89 29.24
CA GLU A 600 8.80 5.10 30.55
C GLU A 600 7.33 4.67 30.57
N ILE A 601 6.57 4.95 29.51
CA ILE A 601 5.16 4.56 29.42
C ILE A 601 4.96 3.04 29.50
N PHE A 602 5.91 2.24 29.05
CA PHE A 602 5.77 0.78 29.07
C PHE A 602 5.96 0.21 30.48
N TYR A 603 6.78 0.84 31.32
CA TYR A 603 6.89 0.43 32.73
C TYR A 603 5.54 0.62 33.44
N ASP A 604 4.87 1.75 33.20
CA ASP A 604 3.53 2.02 33.74
C ASP A 604 2.47 1.07 33.14
N LEU A 605 2.53 0.80 31.82
CA LEU A 605 1.53 -0.03 31.13
C LEU A 605 1.60 -1.51 31.46
N PHE A 606 2.80 -2.03 31.76
CA PHE A 606 3.04 -3.43 32.04
C PHE A 606 3.27 -3.72 33.53
N GLU A 607 3.19 -2.69 34.37
CA GLU A 607 3.41 -2.76 35.83
C GLU A 607 4.76 -3.40 36.19
N ILE A 608 5.82 -3.03 35.45
CA ILE A 608 7.15 -3.61 35.63
C ILE A 608 7.96 -2.75 36.60
N ASP A 609 8.39 -3.37 37.70
CA ASP A 609 9.40 -2.80 38.57
C ASP A 609 10.79 -2.84 37.90
N PRO A 610 11.43 -1.68 37.64
CA PRO A 610 12.76 -1.63 37.04
C PRO A 610 13.85 -2.27 37.90
N GLU A 611 13.62 -2.48 39.21
CA GLU A 611 14.58 -3.12 40.11
C GLU A 611 14.45 -4.64 40.12
N ASN A 612 13.27 -5.17 39.82
CA ASN A 612 12.97 -6.61 39.81
C ASN A 612 12.44 -7.05 38.44
N ASN A 613 13.28 -6.91 37.41
CA ASN A 613 12.93 -7.12 36.01
C ASN A 613 13.48 -8.43 35.40
N GLU A 614 14.00 -9.36 36.21
CA GLU A 614 14.54 -10.63 35.68
C GLU A 614 13.42 -11.53 35.11
N VAL A 615 13.66 -12.12 33.95
CA VAL A 615 12.70 -13.03 33.30
C VAL A 615 12.95 -14.47 33.76
N PRO A 616 11.92 -15.20 34.24
CA PRO A 616 12.06 -16.61 34.56
C PRO A 616 12.59 -17.43 33.38
N SER A 617 13.56 -18.33 33.64
CA SER A 617 14.27 -19.11 32.61
C SER A 617 13.37 -19.90 31.65
N LYS A 618 12.19 -20.30 32.12
CA LYS A 618 11.19 -20.99 31.28
C LYS A 618 10.68 -20.17 30.09
N PHE A 619 10.75 -18.84 30.16
CA PHE A 619 10.29 -17.94 29.11
C PHE A 619 11.42 -17.48 28.18
N TRP A 620 12.68 -17.82 28.44
CA TRP A 620 13.81 -17.38 27.60
C TRP A 620 13.66 -17.79 26.15
N LYS A 621 13.15 -19.01 25.90
CA LYS A 621 12.86 -19.49 24.54
C LYS A 621 11.81 -18.63 23.83
N ASP A 622 10.83 -18.12 24.54
CA ASP A 622 9.80 -17.25 23.95
C ASP A 622 10.38 -15.88 23.56
N PHE A 623 11.32 -15.34 24.33
CA PHE A 623 12.06 -14.12 23.98
C PHE A 623 12.96 -14.34 22.75
N GLU A 624 13.68 -15.46 22.70
CA GLU A 624 14.47 -15.84 21.52
C GLU A 624 13.59 -16.00 20.28
N ASN A 625 12.43 -16.66 20.43
CA ASN A 625 11.45 -16.81 19.35
C ASN A 625 10.93 -15.45 18.87
N LEU A 626 10.58 -14.54 19.77
CA LEU A 626 10.10 -13.20 19.42
C LEU A 626 11.18 -12.42 18.65
N TYR A 627 12.43 -12.45 19.12
CA TYR A 627 13.55 -11.81 18.45
C TYR A 627 13.82 -12.42 17.07
N ASN A 628 13.92 -13.74 16.97
CA ASN A 628 14.19 -14.44 15.72
C ASN A 628 13.04 -14.27 14.72
N SER A 629 11.80 -14.13 15.20
CA SER A 629 10.61 -13.99 14.35
C SER A 629 10.40 -12.57 13.83
N PHE A 630 10.82 -11.51 14.54
CA PHE A 630 10.48 -10.12 14.18
C PHE A 630 11.62 -9.11 14.20
N ILE A 631 12.78 -9.42 14.76
CA ILE A 631 13.85 -8.42 14.98
C ILE A 631 15.15 -8.83 14.30
N SER A 632 15.50 -10.11 14.32
CA SER A 632 16.70 -10.63 13.67
C SER A 632 16.78 -10.23 12.20
N ASP A 633 17.98 -9.95 11.69
CA ASP A 633 18.21 -9.69 10.26
C ASP A 633 17.79 -10.89 9.38
N GLN A 634 17.67 -12.08 9.99
CA GLN A 634 17.25 -13.33 9.34
C GLN A 634 15.73 -13.59 9.46
N SER A 635 14.99 -12.73 10.14
CA SER A 635 13.58 -12.91 10.48
C SER A 635 12.65 -12.93 9.25
N LEU A 636 11.58 -13.72 9.36
CA LEU A 636 10.46 -13.76 8.43
C LEU A 636 9.50 -12.53 8.48
N ALA A 637 9.72 -11.60 9.38
CA ALA A 637 8.83 -10.47 9.60
C ALA A 637 9.59 -9.32 10.29
N THR A 638 10.79 -9.01 9.81
CA THR A 638 11.70 -8.06 10.48
C THR A 638 11.09 -6.67 10.55
N VAL A 639 10.72 -6.18 11.73
CA VAL A 639 10.27 -4.81 11.92
C VAL A 639 11.42 -3.85 11.58
N ASN A 640 11.11 -2.73 10.92
CA ASN A 640 12.12 -1.73 10.50
C ASN A 640 12.60 -0.90 11.69
N LEU A 641 13.39 -1.52 12.56
CA LEU A 641 13.99 -0.93 13.76
C LEU A 641 15.35 -0.30 13.47
N ASP A 642 15.80 0.57 14.38
CA ASP A 642 17.12 1.15 14.33
C ASP A 642 18.22 0.11 14.57
N THR A 643 19.35 0.28 13.89
CA THR A 643 20.45 -0.69 13.89
C THR A 643 21.05 -0.84 15.29
N ASP A 644 21.09 0.23 16.07
CA ASP A 644 21.61 0.20 17.44
C ASP A 644 20.70 -0.59 18.38
N THR A 645 19.37 -0.48 18.22
CA THR A 645 18.39 -1.27 18.97
C THR A 645 18.51 -2.76 18.66
N VAL A 646 18.63 -3.14 17.37
CA VAL A 646 18.84 -4.54 16.95
C VAL A 646 20.14 -5.10 17.53
N ASN A 647 21.24 -4.34 17.44
CA ASN A 647 22.56 -4.75 17.95
C ASN A 647 22.57 -4.91 19.47
N ARG A 648 21.91 -4.01 20.20
CA ARG A 648 21.79 -4.10 21.67
C ARG A 648 21.03 -5.36 22.07
N LEU A 649 19.87 -5.62 21.46
CA LEU A 649 19.08 -6.83 21.72
C LEU A 649 19.87 -8.11 21.44
N LYS A 650 20.61 -8.15 20.32
CA LYS A 650 21.48 -9.26 19.95
C LYS A 650 22.54 -9.56 21.02
N ARG A 651 23.14 -8.51 21.60
CA ARG A 651 24.13 -8.65 22.68
C ARG A 651 23.48 -9.16 23.98
N SER A 652 22.33 -8.61 24.36
CA SER A 652 21.59 -9.05 25.55
C SER A 652 21.21 -10.54 25.47
N LEU A 653 20.67 -10.99 24.33
CA LEU A 653 20.36 -12.40 24.10
C LEU A 653 21.60 -13.30 24.16
N LYS A 654 22.71 -12.87 23.52
CA LYS A 654 23.97 -13.62 23.54
C LYS A 654 24.53 -13.78 24.96
N ASN A 655 24.38 -12.77 25.79
CA ASN A 655 24.82 -12.77 27.18
C ASN A 655 23.85 -13.46 28.14
N LYS A 656 22.65 -13.86 27.66
CA LYS A 656 21.53 -14.36 28.48
C LYS A 656 21.07 -13.35 29.53
N ASP A 657 21.23 -12.05 29.26
CA ASP A 657 20.76 -10.95 30.09
C ASP A 657 19.27 -10.69 29.80
N TYR A 658 18.40 -11.65 30.17
CA TYR A 658 16.96 -11.58 29.91
C TYR A 658 16.24 -10.74 30.96
N THR A 659 15.82 -9.54 30.57
CA THR A 659 15.00 -8.65 31.39
C THR A 659 13.65 -8.41 30.73
N LYS A 660 12.58 -8.22 31.53
CA LYS A 660 11.22 -8.02 31.02
C LYS A 660 11.12 -6.77 30.13
N ASP A 661 11.96 -5.78 30.37
CA ASP A 661 12.05 -4.52 29.64
C ASP A 661 13.03 -4.54 28.47
N MET A 662 13.70 -5.68 28.17
CA MET A 662 14.75 -5.71 27.13
C MET A 662 14.23 -5.28 25.75
N PHE A 663 12.96 -5.58 25.44
CA PHE A 663 12.31 -5.21 24.18
C PHE A 663 11.67 -3.82 24.18
N PHE A 664 11.60 -3.11 25.31
CA PHE A 664 10.94 -1.80 25.40
C PHE A 664 11.44 -0.79 24.35
N PRO A 665 12.73 -0.69 24.03
CA PRO A 665 13.18 0.20 22.97
C PRO A 665 12.66 -0.19 21.58
N ALA A 666 12.68 -1.48 21.22
CA ALA A 666 12.12 -1.96 19.96
C ALA A 666 10.61 -1.75 19.88
N VAL A 667 9.92 -1.93 21.01
CA VAL A 667 8.50 -1.66 21.15
C VAL A 667 8.19 -0.17 21.01
N ALA A 668 9.01 0.72 21.58
CA ALA A 668 8.89 2.17 21.45
C ALA A 668 8.99 2.63 19.98
N GLU A 669 10.00 2.13 19.27
CA GLU A 669 10.19 2.38 17.84
C GLU A 669 9.04 1.81 17.00
N THR A 670 8.58 0.60 17.34
CA THR A 670 7.42 -0.01 16.68
C THR A 670 6.16 0.86 16.85
N VAL A 671 5.87 1.31 18.06
CA VAL A 671 4.75 2.21 18.33
C VAL A 671 4.88 3.51 17.54
N GLU A 672 6.09 4.06 17.42
CA GLU A 672 6.35 5.24 16.59
C GLU A 672 6.06 4.96 15.11
N LEU A 673 6.49 3.81 14.58
CA LEU A 673 6.18 3.41 13.20
C LEU A 673 4.68 3.26 12.95
N ILE A 674 3.93 2.67 13.90
CA ILE A 674 2.46 2.57 13.81
C ILE A 674 1.85 3.98 13.87
N TYR A 675 2.29 4.81 14.81
CA TYR A 675 1.79 6.16 15.01
C TYR A 675 2.02 7.07 13.80
N GLN A 676 3.19 7.00 13.16
CA GLN A 676 3.51 7.81 11.99
C GLN A 676 2.86 7.28 10.71
N ASN A 677 2.81 5.95 10.51
CA ASN A 677 2.48 5.37 9.20
C ASN A 677 1.07 4.79 9.10
N LEU A 678 0.53 4.26 10.21
CA LEU A 678 -0.74 3.54 10.24
C LEU A 678 -1.87 4.38 10.85
N TYR A 679 -1.58 5.11 11.93
CA TYR A 679 -2.59 5.90 12.63
C TYR A 679 -3.24 6.97 11.72
N PRO A 680 -2.51 7.76 10.90
CA PRO A 680 -3.15 8.71 9.98
C PRO A 680 -4.05 8.02 8.96
N LYS A 681 -3.68 6.81 8.51
CA LYS A 681 -4.48 6.04 7.54
C LYS A 681 -5.73 5.46 8.17
N LEU A 682 -5.65 5.04 9.43
CA LEU A 682 -6.81 4.61 10.20
C LEU A 682 -7.76 5.78 10.42
N LEU A 683 -7.25 6.96 10.77
CA LEU A 683 -8.03 8.19 10.88
C LEU A 683 -8.52 8.73 9.54
N ALA A 684 -7.92 8.37 8.40
CA ALA A 684 -8.39 8.85 7.10
C ALA A 684 -9.61 8.07 6.57
N ARG A 685 -9.85 6.86 7.11
CA ARG A 685 -11.11 6.13 6.96
C ARG A 685 -12.23 6.90 7.68
#